data_AF-A0AA36HN87-F1
#
_entry.id   AF-A0AA36HN87-F1
#
_cell.length_a   1.000
_cell.length_b   1.000
_cell.length_c   1.000
_cell.angle_alpha   90.00
_cell.angle_beta   90.00
_cell.angle_gamma   90.00
#
_symmetry.space_group_name_H-M   'P 1'
#
loop_
_entity.id
_entity.type
_entity.pdbx_description
1 polymer ?
#
loop_
_entity_poly.entity_id
_entity_poly.type
_entity_poly.pdbx_seq_one_letter_code
_entity_poly.pdbx_strand_id
1 'polypeptide(L)'
;MSKVIDESMVPPTLADDTRLKDVEEAMSVSPDPPMASPISAVRSGLSGALPLQRMKTKGASREVLGYSQLSLQESAYENAFLLPLISGRFFGKSAFLLLVNFILQYSVAYLLYRRTTLTRSVLRASLFGNGEDSSSTCWQTDETGIMCTADEVFYGTAFSRLDENGDGKWTFEEASKLDSHHLQTTGRRLNITQVYKNVLHQMRKFAGSRVTNCDVNHDVQAFDISWGYWEPARISNITSEDYIVVNYNDPAKQDELARYLEPHHVRKKLEGVIYACSVPKCVDMDNGATDASEATCRDYNGFDACSGHWDDDDFDVNHLCCTCGGGSKRLALTGFDHLPVALPLEAVSELRAFRLCMQEAIVQAQQDICIINFTSIPRAVYEEEIEQFARFCVAPEADICSNLGQRGLLPELNLNITSAVPLFLKVVGIGSPADLTQENVCRKAVSLFCPSIFTIQSTLHHEQRSVICGRKSAKVTSSDITVTYATSNVYEDATFGLTSMMFQGFLFLIVFLWGLASVAEFRSILVWWNVLLALPTCHVAHSITEKWSEGEECVLDVTGIPNAMRILTIGLNLLPRSMLQCCIFIVGIQYLLSVRNISDLILNSLALTFLVTVDEMLFAAFAGAQNAVWIQSAKPVQGRSFGCVDWILQKTHIPLGMFIFFPILIWETYFLVSNKVTTDQLAQATYCLCDLKGDTCFAPEFLRAL
;
A
#
# COMPACT_ATOMS: atom_id res chain seq x y z
N MET A 1 -7.84 2.02 -52.19
CA MET A 1 -6.54 1.62 -51.59
C MET A 1 -6.74 1.66 -50.09
N SER A 2 -7.28 0.57 -49.49
CA SER A 2 -6.55 -0.53 -48.81
C SER A 2 -5.89 -0.06 -47.51
N LYS A 3 -6.03 -0.65 -46.32
CA LYS A 3 -6.62 -1.90 -45.80
C LYS A 3 -6.62 -1.70 -44.26
N VAL A 4 -7.74 -1.73 -43.56
CA VAL A 4 -8.19 -2.80 -42.63
C VAL A 4 -7.07 -3.68 -42.06
N ILE A 5 -6.83 -3.57 -40.75
CA ILE A 5 -6.37 -4.67 -39.87
C ILE A 5 -7.16 -4.54 -38.56
N ASP A 6 -8.16 -5.43 -38.41
CA ASP A 6 -8.72 -5.86 -37.13
C ASP A 6 -7.81 -6.94 -36.57
N GLU A 7 -7.40 -6.82 -35.30
CA GLU A 7 -6.91 -7.96 -34.51
C GLU A 7 -7.67 -8.00 -33.18
N SER A 8 -8.70 -8.84 -33.17
CA SER A 8 -9.39 -9.34 -31.99
C SER A 8 -8.56 -10.45 -31.34
N MET A 9 -8.07 -10.24 -30.11
CA MET A 9 -7.53 -11.31 -29.27
C MET A 9 -8.56 -11.73 -28.24
N VAL A 10 -9.19 -12.88 -28.49
CA VAL A 10 -9.98 -13.68 -27.55
C VAL A 10 -9.05 -14.71 -26.92
N PRO A 11 -8.98 -14.87 -25.58
CA PRO A 11 -8.26 -15.98 -24.98
C PRO A 11 -9.13 -17.25 -24.95
N PRO A 12 -8.53 -18.45 -25.08
CA PRO A 12 -9.28 -19.69 -25.18
C PRO A 12 -9.77 -20.16 -23.80
N THR A 13 -11.01 -20.66 -23.81
CA THR A 13 -11.61 -21.54 -22.83
C THR A 13 -10.78 -22.82 -22.67
N LEU A 14 -10.28 -23.09 -21.45
CA LEU A 14 -9.78 -24.41 -21.07
C LEU A 14 -10.85 -25.11 -20.23
N ALA A 15 -11.38 -26.18 -20.79
CA ALA A 15 -12.25 -27.15 -20.12
C ALA A 15 -11.41 -28.31 -19.59
N ASP A 16 -11.83 -28.78 -18.42
CA ASP A 16 -11.86 -30.18 -17.96
C ASP A 16 -10.53 -30.94 -17.80
N ASP A 17 -10.14 -31.16 -16.54
CA ASP A 17 -9.44 -32.38 -16.17
C ASP A 17 -9.82 -32.82 -14.74
N THR A 18 -10.90 -33.61 -14.67
CA THR A 18 -11.19 -34.48 -13.53
C THR A 18 -10.41 -35.79 -13.65
N ARG A 19 -9.53 -36.09 -12.67
CA ARG A 19 -9.34 -37.41 -11.99
C ARG A 19 -7.88 -37.61 -11.57
N LEU A 20 -7.65 -37.55 -10.26
CA LEU A 20 -6.78 -38.53 -9.59
C LEU A 20 -7.13 -38.55 -8.10
N LYS A 21 -7.88 -39.58 -7.74
CA LYS A 21 -8.10 -40.08 -6.40
C LYS A 21 -7.05 -41.15 -6.10
N ASP A 22 -6.77 -41.32 -4.81
CA ASP A 22 -6.18 -42.48 -4.15
C ASP A 22 -4.65 -42.63 -4.20
N VAL A 23 -3.97 -42.13 -3.15
CA VAL A 23 -3.04 -42.93 -2.32
C VAL A 23 -3.10 -42.38 -0.89
N GLU A 24 -3.84 -43.09 -0.06
CA GLU A 24 -3.84 -43.03 1.40
C GLU A 24 -2.91 -44.15 1.87
N GLU A 25 -1.77 -43.85 2.51
CA GLU A 25 -1.09 -44.85 3.33
C GLU A 25 -0.42 -44.22 4.55
N ALA A 26 -0.75 -44.83 5.68
CA ALA A 26 -0.48 -44.44 7.05
C ALA A 26 1.01 -44.36 7.40
N MET A 27 1.39 -43.34 8.19
CA MET A 27 2.53 -43.46 9.09
C MET A 27 2.08 -43.34 10.53
N SER A 28 2.15 -44.50 11.16
CA SER A 28 1.87 -44.84 12.54
C SER A 28 2.78 -44.11 13.54
N VAL A 29 2.12 -43.65 14.58
CA VAL A 29 2.64 -43.31 15.92
C VAL A 29 3.51 -44.45 16.48
N SER A 30 4.66 -44.11 17.07
CA SER A 30 5.44 -44.99 17.94
C SER A 30 6.17 -44.16 19.01
N PRO A 31 6.40 -44.70 20.22
CA PRO A 31 6.43 -43.93 21.47
C PRO A 31 7.84 -43.56 21.95
N ASP A 32 7.86 -42.57 22.86
CA ASP A 32 9.02 -42.07 23.59
C ASP A 32 9.79 -43.15 24.38
N PRO A 33 11.13 -43.04 24.48
CA PRO A 33 11.91 -43.77 25.47
C PRO A 33 12.02 -42.98 26.79
N PRO A 34 12.03 -43.66 27.95
CA PRO A 34 12.20 -43.02 29.25
C PRO A 34 13.69 -42.78 29.53
N MET A 35 14.07 -41.56 29.91
CA MET A 35 15.38 -41.32 30.54
C MET A 35 15.25 -41.18 32.04
N ALA A 36 15.76 -42.22 32.70
CA ALA A 36 15.96 -42.34 34.12
C ALA A 36 17.06 -41.40 34.62
N SER A 37 16.86 -40.94 35.85
CA SER A 37 17.86 -40.34 36.74
C SER A 37 18.94 -41.36 37.16
N PRO A 38 20.11 -40.86 37.60
CA PRO A 38 20.63 -41.41 38.84
C PRO A 38 21.16 -40.32 39.80
N ILE A 39 20.74 -40.47 41.05
CA ILE A 39 21.40 -39.97 42.25
C ILE A 39 22.26 -41.12 42.80
N SER A 40 23.56 -40.90 43.00
CA SER A 40 24.39 -41.53 44.05
C SER A 40 25.74 -40.79 44.11
N ALA A 41 26.03 -40.07 45.21
CA ALA A 41 26.64 -40.58 46.44
C ALA A 41 28.09 -41.07 46.24
N VAL A 42 29.06 -40.19 46.54
CA VAL A 42 30.42 -40.59 46.91
C VAL A 42 30.77 -39.91 48.23
N ARG A 43 30.95 -40.74 49.25
CA ARG A 43 31.33 -40.38 50.63
C ARG A 43 32.78 -40.81 50.84
N SER A 44 33.52 -39.94 51.52
CA SER A 44 34.65 -40.21 52.43
C SER A 44 35.87 -41.02 51.97
N GLY A 45 37.03 -40.36 52.06
CA GLY A 45 38.16 -40.87 52.84
C GLY A 45 39.44 -41.10 52.06
N LEU A 46 40.44 -40.25 52.27
CA LEU A 46 41.78 -40.72 52.66
C LEU A 46 42.61 -39.57 53.24
N SER A 47 42.98 -39.73 54.50
CA SER A 47 44.04 -38.99 55.17
C SER A 47 45.40 -39.32 54.55
N GLY A 48 46.22 -38.30 54.33
CA GLY A 48 47.63 -38.43 53.96
C GLY A 48 48.36 -37.13 54.23
N ALA A 49 48.85 -36.98 55.46
CA ALA A 49 49.82 -35.96 55.83
C ALA A 49 51.18 -36.29 55.19
N LEU A 50 51.86 -35.30 54.59
CA LEU A 50 53.32 -35.24 54.32
C LEU A 50 53.66 -33.82 53.78
N PRO A 51 54.94 -33.38 53.80
CA PRO A 51 55.36 -32.30 54.68
C PRO A 51 55.54 -30.95 53.97
N LEU A 52 55.47 -29.90 54.79
CA LEU A 52 55.79 -28.52 54.45
C LEU A 52 57.28 -28.40 54.05
N GLN A 53 57.58 -28.44 52.76
CA GLN A 53 58.91 -28.10 52.24
C GLN A 53 58.89 -26.68 51.69
N ARG A 54 59.51 -25.79 52.45
CA ARG A 54 59.75 -24.37 52.14
C ARG A 54 60.71 -24.27 50.95
N MET A 55 60.19 -24.30 49.73
CA MET A 55 60.98 -23.99 48.53
C MET A 55 61.22 -22.48 48.45
N LYS A 56 62.50 -22.10 48.47
CA LYS A 56 62.97 -20.78 48.08
C LYS A 56 62.49 -20.49 46.65
N THR A 57 61.67 -19.47 46.50
CA THR A 57 61.29 -18.86 45.23
C THR A 57 62.53 -18.29 44.53
N LYS A 58 63.22 -19.13 43.75
CA LYS A 58 63.87 -18.63 42.53
C LYS A 58 62.74 -18.14 41.64
N GLY A 59 62.85 -16.91 41.13
CA GLY A 59 61.93 -16.37 40.14
C GLY A 59 61.92 -17.29 38.92
N ALA A 60 61.01 -18.26 38.92
CA ALA A 60 60.57 -18.88 37.69
C ALA A 60 59.86 -17.76 36.94
N SER A 61 60.51 -17.25 35.87
CA SER A 61 59.76 -16.64 34.79
C SER A 61 58.77 -17.71 34.36
N ARG A 62 57.54 -17.57 34.84
CA ARG A 62 56.42 -18.37 34.41
C ARG A 62 56.29 -18.01 32.93
N GLU A 63 56.88 -18.80 32.05
CA GLU A 63 56.57 -18.77 30.64
C GLU A 63 55.07 -19.03 30.58
N VAL A 64 54.31 -17.95 30.46
CA VAL A 64 52.90 -17.99 30.16
C VAL A 64 52.86 -18.50 28.72
N LEU A 65 52.91 -19.83 28.58
CA LEU A 65 52.44 -20.53 27.39
C LEU A 65 51.06 -19.96 27.07
N GLY A 66 50.93 -19.27 25.94
CA GLY A 66 49.59 -19.02 25.40
C GLY A 66 49.42 -17.88 24.40
N TYR A 67 50.31 -16.90 24.28
CA TYR A 67 50.09 -15.79 23.32
C TYR A 67 51.35 -15.22 22.62
N SER A 68 52.56 -15.62 23.00
CA SER A 68 53.81 -15.13 22.37
C SER A 68 54.11 -15.75 21.01
N GLN A 69 53.35 -16.76 20.59
CA GLN A 69 53.44 -17.37 19.26
C GLN A 69 52.07 -17.31 18.60
N LEU A 70 51.78 -16.21 17.90
CA LEU A 70 50.72 -16.20 16.89
C LEU A 70 51.25 -16.99 15.68
N SER A 71 50.84 -18.25 15.56
CA SER A 71 51.15 -19.05 14.37
C SER A 71 50.38 -18.49 13.18
N LEU A 72 51.12 -17.89 12.26
CA LEU A 72 50.65 -17.21 11.05
C LEU A 72 50.31 -18.21 9.92
N GLN A 73 49.68 -19.34 10.28
CA GLN A 73 49.72 -20.56 9.47
C GLN A 73 48.50 -20.77 8.56
N GLU A 74 47.41 -20.01 8.67
CA GLU A 74 46.15 -20.42 8.01
C GLU A 74 45.89 -19.83 6.62
N SER A 75 46.37 -18.62 6.28
CA SER A 75 46.08 -18.04 4.96
C SER A 75 47.30 -17.99 4.05
N ALA A 76 47.31 -18.84 3.02
CA ALA A 76 48.37 -18.84 2.02
C ALA A 76 48.39 -17.54 1.18
N TYR A 77 47.26 -16.84 1.07
CA TYR A 77 47.17 -15.51 0.46
C TYR A 77 47.98 -14.47 1.22
N GLU A 78 47.92 -14.52 2.54
CA GLU A 78 48.60 -13.58 3.43
C GLU A 78 50.12 -13.65 3.31
N ASN A 79 50.64 -14.85 3.15
CA ASN A 79 52.07 -15.10 2.93
C ASN A 79 52.52 -14.79 1.50
N ALA A 80 51.61 -14.72 0.52
CA ALA A 80 51.92 -14.40 -0.86
C ALA A 80 52.47 -12.98 -1.03
N PHE A 81 52.16 -12.08 -0.10
CA PHE A 81 52.73 -10.74 -0.06
C PHE A 81 54.24 -10.74 0.24
N LEU A 82 54.79 -11.82 0.79
CA LEU A 82 56.23 -11.95 1.03
C LEU A 82 57.01 -12.36 -0.24
N LEU A 83 56.34 -12.84 -1.29
CA LEU A 83 56.98 -13.25 -2.55
C LEU A 83 57.80 -12.15 -3.28
N PRO A 84 57.41 -10.87 -3.25
CA PRO A 84 58.24 -9.78 -3.76
C PRO A 84 59.56 -9.59 -2.98
N LEU A 85 59.65 -9.97 -1.69
CA LEU A 85 60.94 -9.99 -0.96
C LEU A 85 61.90 -11.00 -1.59
N ILE A 86 61.37 -12.13 -2.06
CA ILE A 86 62.15 -13.25 -2.58
C ILE A 86 62.53 -13.02 -4.05
N SER A 87 61.59 -12.51 -4.86
CA SER A 87 61.80 -12.38 -6.31
C SER A 87 62.53 -11.11 -6.76
N GLY A 88 62.66 -10.10 -5.91
CA GLY A 88 63.29 -8.81 -6.23
C GLY A 88 62.58 -7.98 -7.31
N ARG A 89 61.49 -8.50 -7.90
CA ARG A 89 60.65 -7.81 -8.88
C ARG A 89 59.38 -7.31 -8.22
N PHE A 90 59.32 -6.00 -8.05
CA PHE A 90 58.25 -5.30 -7.35
C PHE A 90 56.91 -5.30 -8.12
N PHE A 91 56.95 -5.12 -9.44
CA PHE A 91 55.78 -5.22 -10.31
C PHE A 91 55.77 -6.60 -10.97
N GLY A 92 54.89 -7.47 -10.46
CA GLY A 92 54.75 -8.85 -10.93
C GLY A 92 53.36 -9.40 -10.68
N LYS A 93 53.22 -10.72 -10.86
CA LYS A 93 51.95 -11.45 -10.76
C LYS A 93 51.22 -11.20 -9.42
N SER A 94 51.93 -11.03 -8.31
CA SER A 94 51.33 -10.79 -6.99
C SER A 94 50.59 -9.44 -6.90
N ALA A 95 51.17 -8.37 -7.43
CA ALA A 95 50.50 -7.06 -7.44
C ALA A 95 49.25 -7.07 -8.32
N PHE A 96 49.29 -7.81 -9.43
CA PHE A 96 48.13 -8.04 -10.28
C PHE A 96 47.01 -8.80 -9.53
N LEU A 97 47.34 -9.86 -8.78
CA LEU A 97 46.35 -10.60 -7.99
C LEU A 97 45.70 -9.77 -6.89
N LEU A 98 46.49 -8.95 -6.18
CA LEU A 98 45.95 -8.01 -5.18
C LEU A 98 45.01 -6.99 -5.82
N LEU A 99 45.38 -6.44 -6.98
CA LEU A 99 44.54 -5.49 -7.70
C LEU A 99 43.24 -6.13 -8.21
N VAL A 100 43.31 -7.34 -8.77
CA VAL A 100 42.13 -8.09 -9.23
C VAL A 100 41.21 -8.40 -8.06
N ASN A 101 41.74 -8.86 -6.93
CA ASN A 101 40.96 -9.14 -5.73
C ASN A 101 40.28 -7.86 -5.21
N PHE A 102 41.03 -6.76 -5.10
CA PHE A 102 40.49 -5.47 -4.67
C PHE A 102 39.37 -4.98 -5.59
N ILE A 103 39.58 -5.02 -6.92
CA ILE A 103 38.57 -4.60 -7.89
C ILE A 103 37.32 -5.47 -7.79
N LEU A 104 37.48 -6.80 -7.65
CA LEU A 104 36.36 -7.73 -7.55
C LEU A 104 35.55 -7.46 -6.27
N GLN A 105 36.20 -7.45 -5.10
CA GLN A 105 35.54 -7.20 -3.82
C GLN A 105 34.87 -5.83 -3.77
N TYR A 106 35.55 -4.78 -4.25
CA TYR A 106 34.98 -3.44 -4.37
C TYR A 106 33.74 -3.42 -5.28
N SER A 107 33.82 -4.04 -6.46
CA SER A 107 32.71 -4.06 -7.42
C SER A 107 31.48 -4.77 -6.83
N VAL A 108 31.68 -5.91 -6.16
CA VAL A 108 30.57 -6.63 -5.52
C VAL A 108 30.00 -5.82 -4.36
N ALA A 109 30.84 -5.26 -3.49
CA ALA A 109 30.38 -4.42 -2.38
C ALA A 109 29.60 -3.19 -2.87
N TYR A 110 30.06 -2.55 -3.95
CA TYR A 110 29.37 -1.43 -4.58
C TYR A 110 28.01 -1.84 -5.17
N LEU A 111 27.94 -2.98 -5.86
CA LEU A 111 26.67 -3.50 -6.40
C LEU A 111 25.68 -3.83 -5.29
N LEU A 112 26.15 -4.45 -4.19
CA LEU A 112 25.32 -4.71 -3.01
C LEU A 112 24.83 -3.42 -2.38
N TYR A 113 25.72 -2.44 -2.14
CA TYR A 113 25.36 -1.14 -1.61
C TYR A 113 24.33 -0.41 -2.48
N ARG A 114 24.52 -0.43 -3.80
CA ARG A 114 23.57 0.19 -4.74
C ARG A 114 22.21 -0.50 -4.70
N ARG A 115 22.18 -1.83 -4.63
CA ARG A 115 20.93 -2.61 -4.57
C ARG A 115 20.17 -2.35 -3.26
N THR A 116 20.86 -2.33 -2.12
CA THR A 116 20.23 -2.11 -0.82
C THR A 116 19.68 -0.70 -0.67
N THR A 117 20.49 0.31 -1.02
CA THR A 117 20.09 1.71 -0.97
C THR A 117 18.91 2.00 -1.89
N LEU A 118 18.94 1.49 -3.13
CA LEU A 118 17.87 1.70 -4.10
C LEU A 118 16.55 1.06 -3.65
N THR A 119 16.57 -0.18 -3.15
CA THR A 119 15.33 -0.87 -2.77
C THR A 119 14.66 -0.18 -1.57
N ARG A 120 15.45 0.24 -0.58
CA ARG A 120 14.93 0.91 0.62
C ARG A 120 14.48 2.33 0.31
N SER A 121 15.23 3.07 -0.52
CA SER A 121 14.87 4.43 -0.90
C SER A 121 13.62 4.45 -1.77
N VAL A 122 13.48 3.54 -2.76
CA VAL A 122 12.33 3.53 -3.67
C VAL A 122 11.03 3.27 -2.91
N LEU A 123 10.97 2.29 -1.99
CA LEU A 123 9.73 2.05 -1.26
C LEU A 123 9.42 3.17 -0.26
N ARG A 124 10.42 3.66 0.47
CA ARG A 124 10.23 4.79 1.39
C ARG A 124 9.79 6.04 0.63
N ALA A 125 10.39 6.31 -0.53
CA ALA A 125 10.02 7.39 -1.43
C ALA A 125 8.61 7.22 -1.98
N SER A 126 8.22 6.00 -2.34
CA SER A 126 6.88 5.74 -2.87
C SER A 126 5.81 5.98 -1.82
N LEU A 127 6.08 5.66 -0.55
CA LEU A 127 5.12 5.85 0.54
C LEU A 127 5.13 7.28 1.08
N PHE A 128 6.31 7.84 1.39
CA PHE A 128 6.45 9.09 2.13
C PHE A 128 7.03 10.24 1.30
N GLY A 129 7.34 10.01 0.03
CA GLY A 129 8.02 11.00 -0.82
C GLY A 129 9.51 11.13 -0.50
N ASN A 130 10.24 11.84 -1.39
CA ASN A 130 11.66 12.15 -1.26
C ASN A 130 11.95 13.63 -0.93
N GLY A 131 10.93 14.40 -0.52
CA GLY A 131 11.00 15.86 -0.31
C GLY A 131 10.49 16.68 -1.50
N GLU A 132 10.10 17.92 -1.20
CA GLU A 132 9.53 19.06 -1.97
C GLU A 132 8.61 18.80 -3.19
N ASP A 133 8.81 17.79 -4.03
CA ASP A 133 8.10 17.66 -5.31
C ASP A 133 7.41 16.29 -5.55
N SER A 134 7.59 15.30 -4.68
CA SER A 134 6.98 13.97 -4.89
C SER A 134 5.65 13.84 -4.16
N SER A 135 4.57 13.50 -4.89
CA SER A 135 3.28 13.08 -4.33
C SER A 135 3.47 11.80 -3.50
N SER A 136 3.61 11.93 -2.19
CA SER A 136 3.64 10.79 -1.29
C SER A 136 2.24 10.21 -1.15
N THR A 137 2.11 8.88 -1.22
CA THR A 137 0.80 8.23 -1.02
C THR A 137 0.35 8.29 0.44
N CYS A 138 1.29 8.40 1.38
CA CYS A 138 1.03 8.61 2.79
C CYS A 138 1.88 9.74 3.34
N TRP A 139 1.40 10.41 4.38
CA TRP A 139 2.22 11.34 5.15
C TRP A 139 1.97 11.13 6.63
N GLN A 140 3.01 11.46 7.41
CA GLN A 140 2.97 11.40 8.85
C GLN A 140 2.59 12.78 9.38
N THR A 141 1.56 12.85 10.21
CA THR A 141 1.18 14.07 10.94
C THR A 141 2.02 14.17 12.22
N ASP A 142 2.14 15.39 12.76
CA ASP A 142 2.93 15.66 13.98
C ASP A 142 2.47 14.83 15.19
N GLU A 143 1.21 14.39 15.19
CA GLU A 143 0.55 13.65 16.28
C GLU A 143 0.68 12.12 16.19
N THR A 144 1.73 11.60 15.52
CA THR A 144 1.97 10.15 15.27
C THR A 144 1.00 9.46 14.31
N GLY A 145 -0.02 10.17 13.84
CA GLY A 145 -0.97 9.66 12.84
C GLY A 145 -0.32 9.51 11.46
N ILE A 146 -0.69 8.44 10.75
CA ILE A 146 -0.39 8.24 9.34
C ILE A 146 -1.69 8.45 8.58
N MET A 147 -1.68 9.39 7.62
CA MET A 147 -2.78 9.59 6.69
C MET A 147 -2.36 9.09 5.31
N CYS A 148 -3.17 8.22 4.71
CA CYS A 148 -2.94 7.61 3.40
C CYS A 148 -4.12 7.86 2.42
N THR A 149 -4.95 8.84 2.75
CA THR A 149 -6.13 9.23 1.97
C THR A 149 -5.74 10.36 1.03
N ALA A 150 -6.28 10.38 -0.19
CA ALA A 150 -6.05 11.52 -1.09
C ALA A 150 -6.53 12.83 -0.44
N ASP A 151 -5.76 13.91 -0.54
CA ASP A 151 -6.08 15.19 0.12
C ASP A 151 -7.47 15.70 -0.32
N GLU A 152 -7.81 15.59 -1.61
CA GLU A 152 -9.13 15.98 -2.13
C GLU A 152 -10.29 15.28 -1.41
N VAL A 153 -10.15 13.98 -1.16
CA VAL A 153 -11.15 13.18 -0.44
C VAL A 153 -11.21 13.63 1.02
N PHE A 154 -10.05 13.82 1.66
CA PHE A 154 -9.98 14.28 3.04
C PHE A 154 -10.65 15.65 3.25
N TYR A 155 -10.51 16.60 2.33
CA TYR A 155 -11.22 17.87 2.40
C TYR A 155 -12.70 17.74 2.02
N GLY A 156 -13.03 16.91 1.01
CA GLY A 156 -14.41 16.69 0.56
C GLY A 156 -15.31 15.99 1.58
N THR A 157 -14.75 15.33 2.59
CA THR A 157 -15.52 14.59 3.60
C THR A 157 -16.08 15.42 4.75
N ALA A 158 -15.73 16.70 4.87
CA ALA A 158 -16.25 17.58 5.93
C ALA A 158 -16.47 19.01 5.40
N PHE A 159 -17.73 19.46 5.37
CA PHE A 159 -18.07 20.78 4.84
C PHE A 159 -17.34 21.94 5.55
N SER A 160 -17.11 21.83 6.86
CA SER A 160 -16.40 22.84 7.66
C SER A 160 -14.96 23.12 7.19
N ARG A 161 -14.37 22.23 6.38
CA ARG A 161 -13.04 22.44 5.78
C ARG A 161 -13.10 23.11 4.41
N LEU A 162 -14.26 23.07 3.76
CA LEU A 162 -14.52 23.66 2.46
C LEU A 162 -15.02 25.11 2.58
N ASP A 163 -15.76 25.39 3.65
CA ASP A 163 -16.26 26.72 4.02
C ASP A 163 -15.24 27.44 4.92
N GLU A 164 -14.27 28.10 4.28
CA GLU A 164 -13.16 28.79 4.96
C GLU A 164 -13.66 29.98 5.80
N ASN A 165 -14.77 30.62 5.39
CA ASN A 165 -15.27 31.84 6.03
C ASN A 165 -16.37 31.57 7.08
N GLY A 166 -16.99 30.38 7.08
CA GLY A 166 -18.01 29.94 8.03
C GLY A 166 -19.41 30.47 7.77
N ASP A 167 -19.73 30.97 6.57
CA ASP A 167 -21.03 31.53 6.21
C ASP A 167 -22.08 30.46 5.84
N GLY A 168 -21.70 29.19 5.89
CA GLY A 168 -22.54 28.06 5.55
C GLY A 168 -22.70 27.87 4.04
N LYS A 169 -21.81 28.41 3.22
CA LYS A 169 -21.80 28.26 1.77
C LYS A 169 -20.40 27.96 1.28
N TRP A 170 -20.29 26.98 0.39
CA TRP A 170 -19.04 26.67 -0.28
C TRP A 170 -19.02 27.31 -1.68
N THR A 171 -18.09 28.22 -1.90
CA THR A 171 -17.93 29.01 -3.12
C THR A 171 -16.72 28.57 -3.93
N PHE A 172 -16.69 28.90 -5.23
CA PHE A 172 -15.52 28.64 -6.08
C PHE A 172 -14.28 29.41 -5.60
N GLU A 173 -14.46 30.61 -5.04
CA GLU A 173 -13.35 31.42 -4.51
C GLU A 173 -12.67 30.71 -3.32
N GLU A 174 -13.45 30.12 -2.41
CA GLU A 174 -12.92 29.32 -1.30
C GLU A 174 -12.22 28.06 -1.79
N ALA A 175 -12.80 27.36 -2.77
CA ALA A 175 -12.12 26.22 -3.40
C ALA A 175 -10.75 26.62 -3.97
N SER A 176 -10.67 27.77 -4.66
CA SER A 176 -9.41 28.27 -5.24
C SER A 176 -8.43 28.75 -4.18
N LYS A 177 -8.90 29.40 -3.11
CA LYS A 177 -8.07 29.81 -1.96
C LYS A 177 -7.50 28.58 -1.28
N LEU A 178 -8.32 27.57 -1.02
CA LEU A 178 -7.91 26.31 -0.41
C LEU A 178 -6.85 25.58 -1.25
N ASP A 179 -7.01 25.51 -2.57
CA ASP A 179 -6.01 24.94 -3.48
C ASP A 179 -4.65 25.66 -3.35
N SER A 180 -4.67 27.00 -3.33
CA SER A 180 -3.46 27.82 -3.21
C SER A 180 -2.81 27.76 -1.81
N HIS A 181 -3.62 27.77 -0.76
CA HIS A 181 -3.18 27.70 0.64
C HIS A 181 -2.60 26.32 0.95
N HIS A 182 -3.25 25.25 0.47
CA HIS A 182 -2.74 23.89 0.62
C HIS A 182 -1.39 23.72 -0.08
N LEU A 183 -1.24 24.23 -1.31
CA LEU A 183 0.04 24.20 -2.02
C LEU A 183 1.14 24.95 -1.28
N GLN A 184 0.84 26.10 -0.69
CA GLN A 184 1.81 26.89 0.07
C GLN A 184 2.21 26.22 1.39
N THR A 185 1.29 25.54 2.06
CA THR A 185 1.52 24.93 3.38
C THR A 185 2.13 23.54 3.30
N THR A 186 1.71 22.71 2.34
CA THR A 186 2.15 21.31 2.24
C THR A 186 3.08 21.04 1.06
N GLY A 187 3.20 21.96 0.10
CA GLY A 187 3.91 21.74 -1.17
C GLY A 187 3.15 20.84 -2.16
N ARG A 188 1.96 20.34 -1.80
CA ARG A 188 1.18 19.42 -2.63
C ARG A 188 0.07 20.15 -3.36
N ARG A 189 -0.20 19.73 -4.61
CA ARG A 189 -1.32 20.28 -5.37
C ARG A 189 -2.61 19.64 -4.91
N LEU A 190 -3.54 20.48 -4.50
CA LEU A 190 -4.94 20.16 -4.25
C LEU A 190 -5.75 20.71 -5.44
N ASN A 191 -6.75 19.97 -5.91
CA ASN A 191 -7.60 20.37 -7.04
C ASN A 191 -9.08 20.39 -6.64
N ILE A 192 -9.37 21.01 -5.50
CA ILE A 192 -10.71 21.16 -4.94
C ILE A 192 -11.57 22.06 -5.84
N THR A 193 -10.99 22.99 -6.59
CA THR A 193 -11.72 23.72 -7.65
C THR A 193 -12.35 22.80 -8.69
N GLN A 194 -11.69 21.71 -9.07
CA GLN A 194 -12.26 20.72 -9.98
C GLN A 194 -13.30 19.83 -9.27
N VAL A 195 -13.06 19.46 -8.00
CA VAL A 195 -14.08 18.75 -7.19
C VAL A 195 -15.36 19.57 -7.10
N TYR A 196 -15.27 20.87 -6.84
CA TYR A 196 -16.41 21.81 -6.83
C TYR A 196 -17.20 21.76 -8.14
N LYS A 197 -16.51 21.88 -9.28
CA LYS A 197 -17.14 21.78 -10.60
C LYS A 197 -17.81 20.43 -10.83
N ASN A 198 -17.14 19.35 -10.45
CA ASN A 198 -17.66 17.99 -10.61
C ASN A 198 -18.94 17.78 -9.78
N VAL A 199 -18.95 18.24 -8.52
CA VAL A 199 -20.14 18.20 -7.66
C VAL A 199 -21.31 18.92 -8.32
N LEU A 200 -21.11 20.15 -8.81
CA LEU A 200 -22.16 20.90 -9.49
C LEU A 200 -22.60 20.26 -10.81
N HIS A 201 -21.68 19.65 -11.55
CA HIS A 201 -22.01 18.92 -12.76
C HIS A 201 -22.87 17.69 -12.46
N GLN A 202 -22.56 16.92 -11.41
CA GLN A 202 -23.41 15.80 -10.98
C GLN A 202 -24.76 16.28 -10.47
N MET A 203 -24.77 17.30 -9.59
CA MET A 203 -26.01 17.95 -9.14
C MET A 203 -26.85 18.37 -10.33
N ARG A 204 -26.25 18.95 -11.38
CA ARG A 204 -26.96 19.33 -12.60
C ARG A 204 -27.52 18.16 -13.38
N LYS A 205 -26.67 17.17 -13.67
CA LYS A 205 -27.02 16.00 -14.46
C LYS A 205 -28.22 15.26 -13.89
N PHE A 206 -28.35 15.26 -12.56
CA PHE A 206 -29.39 14.55 -11.83
C PHE A 206 -30.41 15.44 -11.15
N ALA A 207 -30.26 16.77 -11.17
CA ALA A 207 -31.32 17.74 -10.90
C ALA A 207 -32.35 17.65 -12.04
N GLY A 208 -33.04 16.52 -12.11
CA GLY A 208 -34.21 16.36 -12.95
C GLY A 208 -35.23 17.43 -12.63
N SER A 209 -36.16 17.64 -13.55
CA SER A 209 -37.33 18.48 -13.32
C SER A 209 -37.94 18.13 -11.97
N ARG A 210 -38.02 19.12 -11.06
CA ARG A 210 -38.61 18.94 -9.71
C ARG A 210 -39.94 18.24 -9.89
N VAL A 211 -40.16 17.09 -9.28
CA VAL A 211 -41.41 16.35 -9.48
C VAL A 211 -42.33 16.64 -8.31
N THR A 212 -43.60 16.88 -8.56
CA THR A 212 -44.62 17.01 -7.51
C THR A 212 -45.74 16.05 -7.80
N ASN A 213 -46.40 15.55 -6.75
CA ASN A 213 -47.57 14.70 -6.92
C ASN A 213 -48.70 15.51 -7.52
N CYS A 214 -49.13 15.10 -8.69
CA CYS A 214 -50.30 15.62 -9.37
C CYS A 214 -51.37 14.54 -9.32
N ASP A 215 -52.49 14.85 -8.67
CA ASP A 215 -53.65 13.98 -8.64
C ASP A 215 -54.73 14.57 -9.53
N VAL A 216 -55.77 13.78 -9.77
CA VAL A 216 -56.99 14.20 -10.42
C VAL A 216 -57.54 15.44 -9.71
N ASN A 217 -58.03 16.40 -10.50
CA ASN A 217 -58.50 17.72 -10.11
C ASN A 217 -57.42 18.74 -9.71
N HIS A 218 -56.13 18.41 -9.75
CA HIS A 218 -55.09 19.43 -9.57
C HIS A 218 -54.99 20.37 -10.78
N ASP A 219 -54.87 21.66 -10.50
CA ASP A 219 -54.52 22.67 -11.51
C ASP A 219 -53.03 22.51 -11.90
N VAL A 220 -52.80 22.43 -13.20
CA VAL A 220 -51.52 22.17 -13.85
C VAL A 220 -51.34 23.08 -15.07
N GLN A 221 -50.20 22.96 -15.73
CA GLN A 221 -49.96 23.47 -17.06
C GLN A 221 -49.71 22.28 -17.98
N ALA A 222 -50.45 22.22 -19.07
CA ALA A 222 -50.33 21.19 -20.10
C ALA A 222 -49.61 21.79 -21.32
N PHE A 223 -48.68 21.05 -21.90
CA PHE A 223 -48.00 21.46 -23.13
C PHE A 223 -48.91 21.22 -24.32
N ASP A 224 -49.22 22.28 -25.04
CA ASP A 224 -50.02 22.23 -26.26
C ASP A 224 -49.07 21.99 -27.45
N ILE A 225 -49.09 20.77 -27.98
CA ILE A 225 -48.19 20.34 -29.07
C ILE A 225 -48.47 21.12 -30.35
N SER A 226 -49.73 21.49 -30.60
CA SER A 226 -50.14 22.21 -31.81
C SER A 226 -49.59 23.64 -31.83
N TRP A 227 -49.47 24.27 -30.66
CA TRP A 227 -49.07 25.67 -30.54
C TRP A 227 -47.66 25.86 -29.96
N GLY A 228 -47.07 24.84 -29.33
CA GLY A 228 -45.73 24.88 -28.75
C GLY A 228 -45.62 25.69 -27.45
N TYR A 229 -46.73 25.91 -26.75
CA TYR A 229 -46.77 26.68 -25.50
C TYR A 229 -47.43 25.89 -24.36
N TRP A 230 -47.17 26.31 -23.12
CA TRP A 230 -47.77 25.71 -21.92
C TRP A 230 -49.03 26.47 -21.52
N GLU A 231 -50.15 25.78 -21.46
CA GLU A 231 -51.46 26.35 -21.16
C GLU A 231 -51.97 25.87 -19.79
N PRO A 232 -52.71 26.71 -19.05
CA PRO A 232 -53.33 26.29 -17.81
C PRO A 232 -54.42 25.24 -18.09
N ALA A 233 -54.35 24.13 -17.35
CA ALA A 233 -55.25 23.01 -17.47
C ALA A 233 -55.50 22.38 -16.10
N ARG A 234 -56.48 21.47 -16.00
CA ARG A 234 -56.74 20.65 -14.82
C ARG A 234 -56.67 19.18 -15.19
N ILE A 235 -56.01 18.37 -14.37
CA ILE A 235 -56.01 16.91 -14.59
C ILE A 235 -57.42 16.39 -14.36
N SER A 236 -58.05 15.87 -15.40
CA SER A 236 -59.38 15.27 -15.32
C SER A 236 -59.32 13.80 -14.95
N ASN A 237 -58.36 13.06 -15.52
CA ASN A 237 -58.20 11.65 -15.26
C ASN A 237 -56.82 11.10 -15.66
N ILE A 238 -56.54 9.84 -15.33
CA ILE A 238 -55.32 9.12 -15.67
C ILE A 238 -55.72 7.76 -16.25
N THR A 239 -55.27 7.46 -17.45
CA THR A 239 -55.56 6.20 -18.15
C THR A 239 -54.67 5.06 -17.63
N SER A 240 -55.02 3.81 -17.95
CA SER A 240 -54.20 2.63 -17.60
C SER A 240 -52.91 2.50 -18.43
N GLU A 241 -52.82 3.22 -19.56
CA GLU A 241 -51.64 3.32 -20.42
C GLU A 241 -50.73 4.50 -20.03
N ASP A 242 -50.86 5.03 -18.81
CA ASP A 242 -50.06 6.13 -18.24
C ASP A 242 -50.25 7.50 -18.94
N TYR A 243 -51.24 7.68 -19.81
CA TYR A 243 -51.63 8.99 -20.33
C TYR A 243 -52.45 9.79 -19.30
N ILE A 244 -52.21 11.10 -19.24
CA ILE A 244 -52.94 12.06 -18.42
C ILE A 244 -54.00 12.73 -19.30
N VAL A 245 -55.26 12.65 -18.87
CA VAL A 245 -56.37 13.35 -19.50
C VAL A 245 -56.49 14.73 -18.86
N VAL A 246 -56.25 15.80 -19.63
CA VAL A 246 -56.33 17.19 -19.14
C VAL A 246 -57.54 17.92 -19.71
N ASN A 247 -58.17 18.74 -18.86
CA ASN A 247 -59.17 19.71 -19.28
C ASN A 247 -58.49 21.09 -19.33
N TYR A 248 -58.29 21.63 -20.54
CA TYR A 248 -57.80 22.99 -20.72
C TYR A 248 -58.81 24.00 -20.18
N ASN A 249 -58.30 25.09 -19.59
CA ASN A 249 -59.16 26.18 -19.11
C ASN A 249 -59.78 26.97 -20.26
N ASP A 250 -59.19 26.91 -21.46
CA ASP A 250 -59.75 27.49 -22.67
C ASP A 250 -60.77 26.53 -23.31
N PRO A 251 -62.07 26.88 -23.35
CA PRO A 251 -63.11 26.03 -23.93
C PRO A 251 -62.89 25.75 -25.42
N ALA A 252 -62.18 26.63 -26.16
CA ALA A 252 -61.87 26.39 -27.56
C ALA A 252 -60.94 25.19 -27.78
N LYS A 253 -60.26 24.73 -26.72
CA LYS A 253 -59.32 23.60 -26.73
C LYS A 253 -59.90 22.31 -26.14
N GLN A 254 -61.16 22.31 -25.69
CA GLN A 254 -61.77 21.13 -25.06
C GLN A 254 -62.23 20.06 -26.07
N ASP A 255 -62.54 20.44 -27.31
CA ASP A 255 -63.09 19.53 -28.33
C ASP A 255 -62.02 18.72 -29.10
N GLU A 256 -60.73 18.87 -28.80
CA GLU A 256 -59.65 18.24 -29.56
C GLU A 256 -59.13 16.93 -28.92
N LEU A 257 -58.61 16.03 -29.76
CA LEU A 257 -57.92 14.79 -29.35
C LEU A 257 -56.67 15.06 -28.46
N ALA A 258 -56.28 16.33 -28.30
CA ALA A 258 -55.16 16.83 -27.51
C ALA A 258 -55.34 16.70 -25.98
N ARG A 259 -56.44 16.11 -25.50
CA ARG A 259 -56.66 15.87 -24.06
C ARG A 259 -55.74 14.79 -23.47
N TYR A 260 -55.25 13.86 -24.29
CA TYR A 260 -54.40 12.76 -23.86
C TYR A 260 -52.92 13.14 -24.00
N LEU A 261 -52.28 13.37 -22.87
CA LEU A 261 -50.89 13.81 -22.82
C LEU A 261 -50.03 12.79 -22.08
N GLU A 262 -48.83 12.54 -22.61
CA GLU A 262 -47.82 11.81 -21.85
C GLU A 262 -47.39 12.62 -20.62
N PRO A 263 -46.98 11.98 -19.50
CA PRO A 263 -46.70 12.67 -18.25
C PRO A 263 -45.70 13.82 -18.34
N HIS A 264 -44.72 13.75 -19.25
CA HIS A 264 -43.73 14.81 -19.44
C HIS A 264 -44.28 16.09 -20.10
N HIS A 265 -45.48 16.03 -20.68
CA HIS A 265 -46.21 17.18 -21.21
C HIS A 265 -47.10 17.86 -20.15
N VAL A 266 -47.04 17.44 -18.89
CA VAL A 266 -47.80 18.04 -17.78
C VAL A 266 -46.85 18.50 -16.67
N ARG A 267 -47.05 19.73 -16.20
CA ARG A 267 -46.24 20.33 -15.13
C ARG A 267 -47.11 21.16 -14.19
N LYS A 268 -46.74 21.30 -12.92
CA LYS A 268 -47.42 22.14 -11.93
C LYS A 268 -46.57 23.35 -11.59
N LYS A 269 -47.19 24.53 -11.44
CA LYS A 269 -46.49 25.74 -11.01
C LYS A 269 -46.87 26.07 -9.56
N LEU A 270 -45.96 25.86 -8.61
CA LEU A 270 -46.16 26.20 -7.19
C LEU A 270 -45.20 27.34 -6.83
N GLU A 271 -45.73 28.45 -6.31
CA GLU A 271 -44.94 29.60 -5.84
C GLU A 271 -43.93 30.15 -6.88
N GLY A 272 -44.28 30.07 -8.17
CA GLY A 272 -43.40 30.53 -9.25
C GLY A 272 -42.33 29.51 -9.70
N VAL A 273 -42.28 28.34 -9.08
CA VAL A 273 -41.45 27.20 -9.46
C VAL A 273 -42.26 26.22 -10.30
N ILE A 274 -41.64 25.70 -11.36
CA ILE A 274 -42.21 24.69 -12.23
C ILE A 274 -41.78 23.30 -11.75
N TYR A 275 -42.75 22.41 -11.59
CA TYR A 275 -42.58 21.01 -11.21
C TYR A 275 -43.10 20.11 -12.33
N ALA A 276 -42.37 19.07 -12.74
CA ALA A 276 -42.94 17.95 -13.48
C ALA A 276 -44.00 17.24 -12.61
N CYS A 277 -45.02 16.68 -13.24
CA CYS A 277 -46.07 15.95 -12.53
C CYS A 277 -45.71 14.46 -12.40
N SER A 278 -45.62 13.95 -11.17
CA SER A 278 -45.73 12.51 -10.90
C SER A 278 -47.21 12.21 -10.71
N VAL A 279 -47.75 11.37 -11.58
CA VAL A 279 -49.13 10.89 -11.52
C VAL A 279 -49.16 9.45 -11.03
N PRO A 280 -50.08 9.07 -10.12
CA PRO A 280 -50.20 7.69 -9.68
C PRO A 280 -50.60 6.80 -10.87
N LYS A 281 -49.99 5.61 -10.96
CA LYS A 281 -50.36 4.63 -11.98
C LYS A 281 -51.76 4.09 -11.66
N CYS A 282 -52.63 4.17 -12.64
CA CYS A 282 -53.95 3.57 -12.55
C CYS A 282 -53.91 2.21 -13.27
N VAL A 283 -54.52 1.20 -12.65
CA VAL A 283 -54.67 -0.13 -13.24
C VAL A 283 -56.16 -0.41 -13.38
N ASP A 284 -56.60 -0.76 -14.59
CA ASP A 284 -57.97 -1.18 -14.84
C ASP A 284 -58.29 -2.43 -14.00
N MET A 285 -59.49 -2.45 -13.43
CA MET A 285 -59.95 -3.50 -12.52
C MET A 285 -61.03 -4.39 -13.16
N ASP A 286 -61.23 -4.28 -14.48
CA ASP A 286 -62.18 -5.07 -15.24
C ASP A 286 -61.89 -6.58 -15.16
N ASN A 287 -60.63 -7.00 -15.03
CA ASN A 287 -60.24 -8.41 -14.93
C ASN A 287 -60.81 -9.29 -16.08
N GLY A 288 -61.02 -8.68 -17.25
CA GLY A 288 -61.64 -9.33 -18.41
C GLY A 288 -63.16 -9.25 -18.48
N ALA A 289 -63.82 -8.57 -17.54
CA ALA A 289 -65.22 -8.15 -17.70
C ALA A 289 -65.34 -7.17 -18.88
N THR A 290 -66.48 -7.21 -19.56
CA THR A 290 -66.80 -6.35 -20.69
C THR A 290 -68.17 -5.77 -20.50
N ASP A 291 -68.42 -4.59 -21.06
CA ASP A 291 -69.74 -3.98 -21.05
C ASP A 291 -70.76 -4.74 -21.93
N ALA A 292 -72.00 -4.24 -21.97
CA ALA A 292 -73.09 -4.84 -22.76
C ALA A 292 -72.83 -4.89 -24.28
N SER A 293 -71.80 -4.19 -24.78
CA SER A 293 -71.35 -4.20 -26.17
C SER A 293 -70.08 -5.03 -26.39
N GLU A 294 -69.66 -5.80 -25.38
CA GLU A 294 -68.42 -6.58 -25.34
C GLU A 294 -67.14 -5.71 -25.34
N ALA A 295 -67.22 -4.45 -24.88
CA ALA A 295 -66.08 -3.55 -24.80
C ALA A 295 -65.39 -3.62 -23.41
N THR A 296 -64.07 -3.62 -23.40
CA THR A 296 -63.20 -3.63 -22.19
C THR A 296 -62.84 -2.20 -21.77
N CYS A 297 -62.20 -2.02 -20.62
CA CYS A 297 -61.71 -0.69 -20.22
C CYS A 297 -60.76 -0.04 -21.23
N ARG A 298 -60.06 -0.85 -22.03
CA ARG A 298 -59.16 -0.36 -23.09
C ARG A 298 -59.92 0.36 -24.20
N ASP A 299 -61.12 -0.10 -24.52
CA ASP A 299 -61.95 0.46 -25.60
C ASP A 299 -62.50 1.84 -25.25
N TYR A 300 -62.48 2.20 -23.96
CA TYR A 300 -62.84 3.53 -23.46
C TYR A 300 -61.69 4.55 -23.51
N ASN A 301 -60.45 4.15 -23.84
CA ASN A 301 -59.33 5.07 -24.03
C ASN A 301 -59.56 5.95 -25.27
N GLY A 302 -59.81 7.25 -25.09
CA GLY A 302 -59.97 8.20 -26.20
C GLY A 302 -61.41 8.70 -26.42
N PHE A 303 -62.41 8.13 -25.76
CA PHE A 303 -63.82 8.45 -25.96
C PHE A 303 -64.48 9.05 -24.70
N ASP A 304 -65.36 10.05 -24.87
CA ASP A 304 -66.22 10.62 -23.80
C ASP A 304 -67.36 9.65 -23.39
N ALA A 305 -67.15 8.34 -23.50
CA ALA A 305 -68.17 7.31 -23.28
C ALA A 305 -68.33 6.90 -21.81
N CYS A 306 -67.79 7.66 -20.86
CA CYS A 306 -67.87 7.37 -19.42
C CYS A 306 -69.26 7.62 -18.79
N SER A 307 -70.33 7.74 -19.57
CA SER A 307 -71.69 8.01 -19.08
C SER A 307 -72.41 6.77 -18.53
N GLY A 308 -71.74 5.62 -18.51
CA GLY A 308 -72.28 4.35 -18.00
C GLY A 308 -73.46 3.80 -18.81
N HIS A 309 -73.61 4.20 -20.07
CA HIS A 309 -74.75 3.77 -20.90
C HIS A 309 -74.70 2.29 -21.30
N TRP A 310 -73.52 1.68 -21.22
CA TRP A 310 -73.27 0.29 -21.59
C TRP A 310 -72.92 -0.57 -20.37
N ASP A 311 -72.89 0.01 -19.17
CA ASP A 311 -72.64 -0.72 -17.93
C ASP A 311 -73.66 -1.87 -17.77
N ASP A 312 -73.20 -3.02 -17.30
CA ASP A 312 -74.01 -4.21 -17.08
C ASP A 312 -73.75 -4.84 -15.69
N ASP A 313 -74.06 -6.13 -15.52
CA ASP A 313 -74.09 -6.77 -14.19
C ASP A 313 -72.70 -6.87 -13.54
N ASP A 314 -71.62 -6.98 -14.33
CA ASP A 314 -70.24 -7.12 -13.83
C ASP A 314 -69.26 -6.08 -14.39
N PHE A 315 -69.70 -5.21 -15.30
CA PHE A 315 -68.91 -4.09 -15.81
C PHE A 315 -69.55 -2.73 -15.48
N ASP A 316 -68.92 -1.97 -14.56
CA ASP A 316 -69.23 -0.56 -14.31
C ASP A 316 -68.02 0.29 -14.70
N VAL A 317 -68.15 1.07 -15.78
CA VAL A 317 -67.03 1.83 -16.34
C VAL A 317 -66.45 2.84 -15.36
N ASN A 318 -67.29 3.42 -14.48
CA ASN A 318 -66.89 4.43 -13.49
C ASN A 318 -66.17 3.82 -12.28
N HIS A 319 -66.31 2.50 -12.06
CA HIS A 319 -65.63 1.79 -10.98
C HIS A 319 -64.43 1.00 -11.47
N LEU A 320 -64.48 0.43 -12.67
CA LEU A 320 -63.46 -0.51 -13.16
C LEU A 320 -62.40 0.18 -14.02
N CYS A 321 -62.77 1.22 -14.77
CA CYS A 321 -61.89 1.78 -15.79
C CYS A 321 -61.22 3.08 -15.36
N CYS A 322 -59.89 3.10 -15.48
CA CYS A 322 -59.05 4.24 -15.14
C CYS A 322 -59.44 5.50 -15.90
N THR A 323 -59.67 5.38 -17.22
CA THR A 323 -60.04 6.50 -18.10
C THR A 323 -61.36 7.19 -17.73
N CYS A 324 -62.22 6.51 -16.97
CA CYS A 324 -63.49 7.06 -16.47
C CYS A 324 -63.51 7.42 -14.98
N GLY A 325 -62.40 7.15 -14.27
CA GLY A 325 -62.15 7.65 -12.92
C GLY A 325 -62.24 6.56 -11.86
N GLY A 326 -62.54 5.34 -12.31
CA GLY A 326 -62.46 4.11 -11.53
C GLY A 326 -61.04 3.53 -11.51
N GLY A 327 -60.97 2.21 -11.56
CA GLY A 327 -59.72 1.46 -11.50
C GLY A 327 -59.04 1.54 -10.12
N SER A 328 -57.93 0.82 -9.97
CA SER A 328 -57.11 0.89 -8.76
C SER A 328 -55.93 1.79 -9.01
N LYS A 329 -55.91 2.95 -8.33
CA LYS A 329 -54.72 3.78 -8.24
C LYS A 329 -53.73 3.10 -7.29
N ARG A 330 -52.67 2.54 -7.85
CA ARG A 330 -51.48 2.19 -7.05
C ARG A 330 -50.50 3.34 -7.22
N LEU A 331 -49.95 3.84 -6.12
CA LEU A 331 -48.66 4.50 -6.22
C LEU A 331 -47.70 3.45 -6.77
N ALA A 332 -47.47 3.48 -8.08
CA ALA A 332 -46.40 2.73 -8.69
C ALA A 332 -45.10 3.32 -8.14
N LEU A 333 -44.65 2.74 -7.03
CA LEU A 333 -43.25 2.73 -6.62
C LEU A 333 -42.44 1.87 -7.60
N THR A 334 -42.69 2.02 -8.91
CA THR A 334 -41.86 1.41 -9.96
C THR A 334 -40.59 2.22 -10.04
N GLY A 335 -39.62 1.89 -9.19
CA GLY A 335 -38.23 2.36 -9.30
C GLY A 335 -37.96 3.74 -8.73
N PHE A 336 -36.82 3.85 -8.04
CA PHE A 336 -36.23 5.12 -7.60
C PHE A 336 -35.94 6.10 -8.75
N ASP A 337 -35.91 5.60 -9.99
CA ASP A 337 -35.58 6.38 -11.18
C ASP A 337 -36.53 7.58 -11.41
N HIS A 338 -37.81 7.44 -11.06
CA HIS A 338 -38.84 8.48 -11.26
C HIS A 338 -38.96 9.48 -10.10
N LEU A 339 -38.43 9.18 -8.92
CA LEU A 339 -38.51 10.10 -7.78
C LEU A 339 -37.62 11.34 -8.05
N PRO A 340 -38.05 12.55 -7.70
CA PRO A 340 -37.23 13.74 -7.85
C PRO A 340 -36.02 13.66 -6.92
N VAL A 341 -34.91 14.28 -7.34
CA VAL A 341 -33.79 14.50 -6.42
C VAL A 341 -34.20 15.60 -5.42
N ALA A 342 -33.94 15.34 -4.14
CA ALA A 342 -34.31 16.19 -3.02
C ALA A 342 -33.48 17.49 -2.91
N LEU A 343 -33.09 18.11 -4.02
CA LEU A 343 -32.25 19.32 -3.96
C LEU A 343 -33.12 20.54 -3.63
N PRO A 344 -32.95 21.22 -2.47
CA PRO A 344 -33.58 22.50 -2.20
C PRO A 344 -32.86 23.58 -2.99
N LEU A 345 -33.08 23.58 -4.31
CA LEU A 345 -32.49 24.49 -5.29
C LEU A 345 -32.74 25.98 -4.97
N GLU A 346 -33.72 26.28 -4.12
CA GLU A 346 -33.95 27.63 -3.58
C GLU A 346 -32.87 28.10 -2.61
N ALA A 347 -32.20 27.18 -1.92
CA ALA A 347 -31.08 27.50 -1.06
C ALA A 347 -29.77 27.72 -1.86
N VAL A 348 -29.66 27.12 -3.06
CA VAL A 348 -28.37 26.99 -3.79
C VAL A 348 -27.89 28.29 -4.45
N SER A 349 -28.71 29.32 -4.60
CA SER A 349 -28.31 30.72 -4.97
C SER A 349 -29.54 31.54 -5.36
N GLU A 350 -29.34 32.80 -5.82
CA GLU A 350 -30.35 33.53 -6.59
C GLU A 350 -30.84 32.66 -7.76
N LEU A 351 -32.04 32.09 -7.58
CA LEU A 351 -32.69 31.11 -8.45
C LEU A 351 -32.60 31.43 -9.95
N ARG A 352 -32.53 32.72 -10.28
CA ARG A 352 -32.46 33.23 -11.65
C ARG A 352 -31.09 33.01 -12.30
N ALA A 353 -29.99 33.26 -11.58
CA ALA A 353 -28.64 33.10 -12.10
C ALA A 353 -28.30 31.61 -12.23
N PHE A 354 -28.66 30.80 -11.23
CA PHE A 354 -28.52 29.34 -11.28
C PHE A 354 -29.25 28.73 -12.47
N ARG A 355 -30.51 29.12 -12.70
CA ARG A 355 -31.31 28.61 -13.83
C ARG A 355 -30.69 28.95 -15.17
N LEU A 356 -30.08 30.13 -15.32
CA LEU A 356 -29.36 30.51 -16.54
C LEU A 356 -28.15 29.58 -16.75
N CYS A 357 -27.39 29.27 -15.70
CA CYS A 357 -26.24 28.36 -15.80
C CYS A 357 -26.62 26.92 -16.15
N MET A 358 -27.83 26.49 -15.80
CA MET A 358 -28.27 25.09 -15.88
C MET A 358 -28.91 24.70 -17.22
N GLN A 359 -29.12 25.65 -18.14
CA GLN A 359 -29.73 25.35 -19.43
C GLN A 359 -28.82 24.45 -20.29
N GLU A 360 -29.35 23.34 -20.80
CA GLU A 360 -28.64 22.36 -21.65
C GLU A 360 -28.02 22.96 -22.91
N ALA A 361 -28.53 24.11 -23.38
CA ALA A 361 -28.08 24.77 -24.60
C ALA A 361 -26.70 25.49 -24.50
N ILE A 362 -26.07 25.52 -23.32
CA ILE A 362 -24.83 26.28 -23.09
C ILE A 362 -23.59 25.39 -23.37
N VAL A 363 -22.63 25.91 -24.13
CA VAL A 363 -21.33 25.23 -24.38
C VAL A 363 -20.57 25.05 -23.06
N GLN A 364 -19.93 23.90 -22.84
CA GLN A 364 -19.26 23.54 -21.57
C GLN A 364 -18.35 24.66 -21.00
N ALA A 365 -17.60 25.37 -21.84
CA ALA A 365 -16.76 26.50 -21.42
C ALA A 365 -17.55 27.68 -20.81
N GLN A 366 -18.75 27.97 -21.32
CA GLN A 366 -19.63 29.00 -20.77
C GLN A 366 -20.30 28.53 -19.47
N GLN A 367 -20.51 27.22 -19.33
CA GLN A 367 -21.04 26.63 -18.09
C GLN A 367 -20.05 26.80 -16.94
N ASP A 368 -18.76 26.53 -17.19
CA ASP A 368 -17.69 26.73 -16.21
C ASP A 368 -17.61 28.18 -15.71
N ILE A 369 -17.69 29.16 -16.62
CA ILE A 369 -17.72 30.58 -16.25
C ILE A 369 -18.95 30.91 -15.39
N CYS A 370 -20.08 30.28 -15.69
CA CYS A 370 -21.31 30.49 -14.94
C CYS A 370 -21.23 29.88 -13.53
N ILE A 371 -20.70 28.67 -13.41
CA ILE A 371 -20.41 28.00 -12.14
C ILE A 371 -19.48 28.86 -11.27
N ILE A 372 -18.39 29.37 -11.86
CA ILE A 372 -17.40 30.17 -11.13
C ILE A 372 -18.03 31.44 -10.54
N ASN A 373 -18.94 32.09 -11.27
CA ASN A 373 -19.44 33.41 -10.91
C ASN A 373 -20.74 33.41 -10.08
N PHE A 374 -21.56 32.36 -10.17
CA PHE A 374 -22.96 32.44 -9.72
C PHE A 374 -23.44 31.30 -8.84
N THR A 375 -22.59 30.35 -8.48
CA THR A 375 -23.01 29.23 -7.63
C THR A 375 -22.29 29.24 -6.30
N SER A 376 -23.01 28.87 -5.26
CA SER A 376 -22.49 28.56 -3.93
C SER A 376 -23.23 27.33 -3.45
N ILE A 377 -22.55 26.32 -2.93
CA ILE A 377 -23.21 25.10 -2.44
C ILE A 377 -23.54 25.33 -0.96
N PRO A 378 -24.82 25.38 -0.56
CA PRO A 378 -25.18 25.58 0.84
C PRO A 378 -24.79 24.36 1.67
N ARG A 379 -24.40 24.62 2.92
CA ARG A 379 -24.01 23.60 3.90
C ARG A 379 -25.00 22.45 3.99
N ALA A 380 -26.28 22.77 4.20
CA ALA A 380 -27.33 21.76 4.33
C ALA A 380 -27.39 20.83 3.11
N VAL A 381 -27.28 21.39 1.90
CA VAL A 381 -27.29 20.60 0.66
C VAL A 381 -26.07 19.71 0.56
N TYR A 382 -24.89 20.23 0.89
CA TYR A 382 -23.67 19.44 0.84
C TYR A 382 -23.67 18.32 1.88
N GLU A 383 -24.01 18.63 3.14
CA GLU A 383 -24.04 17.67 4.24
C GLU A 383 -25.04 16.54 3.99
N GLU A 384 -26.23 16.85 3.48
CA GLU A 384 -27.28 15.85 3.19
C GLU A 384 -26.97 15.00 1.94
N GLU A 385 -26.49 15.62 0.85
CA GLU A 385 -26.42 14.96 -0.46
C GLU A 385 -25.04 14.45 -0.85
N ILE A 386 -23.97 15.08 -0.35
CA ILE A 386 -22.59 14.80 -0.77
C ILE A 386 -21.77 14.24 0.38
N GLU A 387 -21.79 14.88 1.54
CA GLU A 387 -20.88 14.54 2.64
C GLU A 387 -21.07 13.10 3.11
N GLN A 388 -22.32 12.66 3.34
CA GLN A 388 -22.63 11.29 3.76
C GLN A 388 -21.97 10.24 2.85
N PHE A 389 -21.91 10.50 1.55
CA PHE A 389 -21.39 9.55 0.57
C PHE A 389 -19.91 9.76 0.25
N ALA A 390 -19.42 11.00 0.34
CA ALA A 390 -18.00 11.32 0.23
C ALA A 390 -17.17 10.59 1.31
N ARG A 391 -17.77 10.30 2.48
CA ARG A 391 -17.18 9.47 3.54
C ARG A 391 -16.82 8.06 3.07
N PHE A 392 -17.62 7.45 2.19
CA PHE A 392 -17.27 6.16 1.59
C PHE A 392 -16.08 6.27 0.64
N CYS A 393 -15.77 7.45 0.10
CA CYS A 393 -14.62 7.65 -0.79
C CYS A 393 -13.26 7.61 -0.09
N VAL A 394 -13.25 7.59 1.25
CA VAL A 394 -12.06 7.21 2.02
C VAL A 394 -11.73 5.74 1.78
N ALA A 395 -12.76 4.91 1.51
CA ALA A 395 -12.55 3.54 1.10
C ALA A 395 -11.95 3.52 -0.32
N PRO A 396 -10.80 2.88 -0.48
CA PRO A 396 -9.95 3.08 -1.64
C PRO A 396 -10.32 2.16 -2.81
N GLU A 397 -10.98 1.05 -2.51
CA GLU A 397 -11.52 0.13 -3.50
C GLU A 397 -12.83 -0.44 -2.96
N ALA A 398 -13.74 -0.73 -3.88
CA ALA A 398 -15.07 -1.21 -3.55
C ALA A 398 -15.05 -2.58 -2.84
N ASP A 399 -14.00 -3.37 -3.04
CA ASP A 399 -13.82 -4.70 -2.44
C ASP A 399 -13.48 -4.62 -0.93
N ILE A 400 -12.93 -3.50 -0.45
CA ILE A 400 -12.63 -3.29 0.98
C ILE A 400 -13.91 -3.03 1.80
N CYS A 401 -15.02 -2.67 1.16
CA CYS A 401 -16.27 -2.36 1.85
C CYS A 401 -16.74 -3.50 2.78
N SER A 402 -16.51 -4.78 2.42
CA SER A 402 -16.85 -5.91 3.29
C SER A 402 -15.98 -5.95 4.55
N ASN A 403 -14.68 -5.68 4.43
CA ASN A 403 -13.77 -5.55 5.58
C ASN A 403 -14.19 -4.41 6.52
N LEU A 404 -14.61 -3.28 5.96
CA LEU A 404 -15.08 -2.13 6.75
C LEU A 404 -16.38 -2.47 7.48
N GLY A 405 -17.30 -3.18 6.82
CA GLY A 405 -18.53 -3.67 7.43
C GLY A 405 -18.28 -4.58 8.62
N GLN A 406 -17.37 -5.56 8.47
CA GLN A 406 -16.98 -6.47 9.56
C GLN A 406 -16.35 -5.75 10.75
N ARG A 407 -15.68 -4.63 10.52
CA ARG A 407 -15.05 -3.81 11.58
C ARG A 407 -16.00 -2.78 12.18
N GLY A 408 -17.23 -2.66 11.68
CA GLY A 408 -18.16 -1.60 12.09
C GLY A 408 -17.64 -0.20 11.76
N LEU A 409 -16.92 -0.05 10.65
CA LEU A 409 -16.35 1.22 10.18
C LEU A 409 -17.15 1.84 9.01
N LEU A 410 -18.25 1.22 8.60
CA LEU A 410 -19.14 1.82 7.62
C LEU A 410 -20.03 2.87 8.33
N PRO A 411 -20.14 4.10 7.81
CA PRO A 411 -21.00 5.12 8.39
C PRO A 411 -22.47 4.67 8.39
N GLU A 412 -23.21 5.06 9.43
CA GLU A 412 -24.63 4.74 9.53
C GLU A 412 -25.44 5.49 8.46
N LEU A 413 -26.08 4.72 7.56
CA LEU A 413 -26.95 5.25 6.52
C LEU A 413 -28.36 5.51 7.09
N ASN A 414 -28.60 6.73 7.55
CA ASN A 414 -29.94 7.19 7.94
C ASN A 414 -30.68 7.81 6.74
N LEU A 415 -31.11 6.97 5.80
CA LEU A 415 -31.84 7.40 4.61
C LEU A 415 -33.35 7.52 4.89
N ASN A 416 -33.86 8.75 5.02
CA ASN A 416 -35.29 9.01 5.07
C ASN A 416 -35.86 9.14 3.63
N ILE A 417 -36.28 8.03 3.05
CA ILE A 417 -36.68 7.91 1.62
C ILE A 417 -38.13 8.36 1.34
N THR A 418 -38.80 9.04 2.27
CA THR A 418 -40.26 9.19 2.23
C THR A 418 -40.82 10.02 1.06
N SER A 419 -40.06 10.93 0.44
CA SER A 419 -40.60 11.78 -0.65
C SER A 419 -39.62 12.19 -1.75
N ALA A 420 -38.32 12.00 -1.54
CA ALA A 420 -37.31 12.35 -2.53
C ALA A 420 -36.07 11.46 -2.37
N VAL A 421 -35.35 11.28 -3.47
CA VAL A 421 -34.19 10.37 -3.54
C VAL A 421 -32.94 11.22 -3.46
N PRO A 422 -32.01 10.92 -2.53
CA PRO A 422 -30.71 11.57 -2.51
C PRO A 422 -30.03 11.45 -3.88
N LEU A 423 -29.40 12.53 -4.32
CA LEU A 423 -28.63 12.67 -5.54
C LEU A 423 -27.76 11.43 -5.79
N PHE A 424 -27.11 10.97 -4.73
CA PHE A 424 -26.29 9.77 -4.71
C PHE A 424 -27.01 8.54 -5.27
N LEU A 425 -28.21 8.19 -4.79
CA LEU A 425 -28.89 6.95 -5.18
C LEU A 425 -29.15 6.91 -6.70
N LYS A 426 -29.40 8.08 -7.31
CA LYS A 426 -29.47 8.21 -8.77
C LYS A 426 -28.12 8.08 -9.45
N VAL A 427 -27.08 8.74 -8.93
CA VAL A 427 -25.71 8.65 -9.48
C VAL A 427 -25.25 7.18 -9.51
N VAL A 428 -25.54 6.42 -8.46
CA VAL A 428 -25.11 5.03 -8.37
C VAL A 428 -26.07 4.00 -9.01
N GLY A 429 -27.24 4.45 -9.46
CA GLY A 429 -28.26 3.60 -10.08
C GLY A 429 -28.80 2.53 -9.15
N ILE A 430 -29.06 2.86 -7.88
CA ILE A 430 -29.72 1.93 -6.95
C ILE A 430 -31.22 1.93 -7.26
N GLY A 431 -31.67 0.88 -7.93
CA GLY A 431 -33.06 0.74 -8.38
C GLY A 431 -34.00 0.03 -7.38
N SER A 432 -33.45 -0.69 -6.40
CA SER A 432 -34.22 -1.54 -5.48
C SER A 432 -33.84 -1.33 -4.00
N PRO A 433 -34.81 -1.38 -3.07
CA PRO A 433 -34.53 -1.35 -1.63
C PRO A 433 -33.63 -2.50 -1.15
N ALA A 434 -33.63 -3.65 -1.85
CA ALA A 434 -32.77 -4.79 -1.51
C ALA A 434 -31.28 -4.45 -1.67
N ASP A 435 -30.94 -3.46 -2.50
CA ASP A 435 -29.56 -3.02 -2.74
C ASP A 435 -29.09 -1.98 -1.71
N LEU A 436 -29.95 -1.52 -0.79
CA LEU A 436 -29.63 -0.52 0.24
C LEU A 436 -28.86 -1.10 1.44
N THR A 437 -28.20 -2.25 1.29
CA THR A 437 -27.28 -2.73 2.33
C THR A 437 -26.06 -1.79 2.40
N GLN A 438 -25.56 -1.53 3.61
CA GLN A 438 -24.42 -0.60 3.81
C GLN A 438 -23.20 -1.01 2.96
N GLU A 439 -22.95 -2.31 2.82
CA GLU A 439 -21.85 -2.82 1.99
C GLU A 439 -22.08 -2.53 0.50
N ASN A 440 -23.29 -2.75 -0.03
CA ASN A 440 -23.60 -2.48 -1.43
C ASN A 440 -23.56 -0.97 -1.72
N VAL A 441 -24.07 -0.14 -0.80
CA VAL A 441 -23.98 1.32 -0.89
C VAL A 441 -22.53 1.76 -0.91
N CYS A 442 -21.68 1.26 -0.01
CA CYS A 442 -20.25 1.53 -0.02
C CYS A 442 -19.60 1.11 -1.36
N ARG A 443 -19.88 -0.11 -1.84
CA ARG A 443 -19.30 -0.63 -3.08
C ARG A 443 -19.67 0.24 -4.28
N LYS A 444 -20.94 0.65 -4.36
CA LYS A 444 -21.46 1.53 -5.39
C LYS A 444 -20.93 2.96 -5.27
N ALA A 445 -20.78 3.46 -4.04
CA ALA A 445 -20.18 4.76 -3.80
C ALA A 445 -18.75 4.80 -4.32
N VAL A 446 -17.92 3.85 -3.90
CA VAL A 446 -16.50 3.79 -4.28
C VAL A 446 -16.32 3.59 -5.79
N SER A 447 -17.14 2.75 -6.43
CA SER A 447 -16.97 2.42 -7.86
C SER A 447 -17.58 3.43 -8.82
N LEU A 448 -18.67 4.11 -8.44
CA LEU A 448 -19.42 4.99 -9.35
C LEU A 448 -19.44 6.45 -8.88
N PHE A 449 -19.70 6.70 -7.61
CA PHE A 449 -19.83 8.06 -7.07
C PHE A 449 -18.48 8.74 -6.93
N CYS A 450 -17.50 8.11 -6.27
CA CYS A 450 -16.21 8.73 -5.98
C CYS A 450 -15.45 9.16 -7.26
N PRO A 451 -15.35 8.33 -8.32
CA PRO A 451 -14.71 8.75 -9.57
C PRO A 451 -15.46 9.86 -10.32
N SER A 452 -16.76 10.05 -10.02
CA SER A 452 -17.60 11.08 -10.65
C SER A 452 -17.46 12.47 -9.99
N ILE A 453 -16.98 12.50 -8.75
CA ILE A 453 -16.83 13.70 -7.92
C ILE A 453 -15.35 14.11 -7.81
N PHE A 454 -14.48 13.17 -7.47
CA PHE A 454 -13.05 13.43 -7.25
C PHE A 454 -12.27 13.43 -8.57
N THR A 455 -11.08 14.05 -8.56
CA THR A 455 -10.35 14.31 -9.80
C THR A 455 -9.46 13.13 -10.21
N ILE A 456 -8.78 13.28 -11.35
CA ILE A 456 -7.74 12.35 -11.82
C ILE A 456 -6.65 12.14 -10.76
N GLN A 457 -6.40 13.09 -9.85
CA GLN A 457 -5.42 12.90 -8.77
C GLN A 457 -5.84 11.78 -7.82
N SER A 458 -7.12 11.70 -7.44
CA SER A 458 -7.63 10.58 -6.64
C SER A 458 -7.46 9.25 -7.38
N THR A 459 -7.74 9.22 -8.68
CA THR A 459 -7.57 8.01 -9.51
C THR A 459 -6.10 7.58 -9.58
N LEU A 460 -5.17 8.54 -9.77
CA LEU A 460 -3.74 8.29 -9.75
C LEU A 460 -3.28 7.77 -8.38
N HIS A 461 -3.84 8.29 -7.29
CA HIS A 461 -3.59 7.81 -5.94
C HIS A 461 -4.01 6.34 -5.77
N HIS A 462 -5.19 5.96 -6.29
CA HIS A 462 -5.64 4.57 -6.29
C HIS A 462 -4.71 3.67 -7.13
N GLU A 463 -4.23 4.13 -8.28
CA GLU A 463 -3.26 3.39 -9.10
C GLU A 463 -1.94 3.19 -8.36
N GLN A 464 -1.35 4.25 -7.80
CA GLN A 464 -0.11 4.18 -7.01
C GLN A 464 -0.25 3.22 -5.82
N ARG A 465 -1.37 3.31 -5.12
CA ARG A 465 -1.72 2.40 -4.04
C ARG A 465 -1.78 0.95 -4.52
N SER A 466 -2.45 0.67 -5.64
CA SER A 466 -2.54 -0.71 -6.17
C SER A 466 -1.17 -1.30 -6.47
N VAL A 467 -0.21 -0.48 -6.93
CA VAL A 467 1.19 -0.88 -7.15
C VAL A 467 1.90 -1.19 -5.83
N ILE A 468 1.70 -0.37 -4.79
CA ILE A 468 2.34 -0.55 -3.48
C ILE A 468 1.75 -1.76 -2.72
N CYS A 469 0.42 -1.87 -2.69
CA CYS A 469 -0.30 -2.93 -1.97
C CYS A 469 -0.18 -4.30 -2.67
N GLY A 470 0.07 -4.29 -3.99
CA GLY A 470 0.22 -5.49 -4.78
C GLY A 470 -1.10 -6.21 -5.01
N ARG A 471 -1.02 -7.52 -5.30
CA ARG A 471 -2.20 -8.33 -5.64
C ARG A 471 -3.13 -8.48 -4.44
N LYS A 472 -4.43 -8.32 -4.68
CA LYS A 472 -5.48 -8.64 -3.70
C LYS A 472 -5.79 -10.14 -3.67
N SER A 473 -6.06 -10.65 -2.49
CA SER A 473 -6.59 -11.99 -2.26
C SER A 473 -7.87 -11.88 -1.44
N ALA A 474 -8.97 -12.42 -1.96
CA ALA A 474 -10.23 -12.51 -1.23
C ALA A 474 -10.35 -13.89 -0.59
N LYS A 475 -10.57 -13.94 0.72
CA LYS A 475 -10.87 -15.15 1.47
C LYS A 475 -12.32 -15.08 1.94
N VAL A 476 -13.15 -15.97 1.41
CA VAL A 476 -14.54 -16.13 1.83
C VAL A 476 -14.56 -17.01 3.08
N THR A 477 -15.02 -16.47 4.20
CA THR A 477 -15.21 -17.21 5.44
C THR A 477 -16.70 -17.21 5.76
N SER A 478 -17.38 -18.33 5.51
CA SER A 478 -18.84 -18.49 5.66
C SER A 478 -19.64 -17.57 4.73
N SER A 479 -19.97 -16.35 5.17
CA SER A 479 -20.66 -15.29 4.42
C SER A 479 -19.78 -14.07 4.16
N ASP A 480 -18.63 -14.00 4.80
CA ASP A 480 -17.85 -12.78 4.94
C ASP A 480 -16.67 -12.82 3.98
N ILE A 481 -16.58 -11.82 3.12
CA ILE A 481 -15.48 -11.70 2.17
C ILE A 481 -14.41 -10.84 2.83
N THR A 482 -13.30 -11.45 3.22
CA THR A 482 -12.14 -10.71 3.70
C THR A 482 -11.15 -10.50 2.57
N VAL A 483 -10.87 -9.24 2.25
CA VAL A 483 -9.90 -8.89 1.21
C VAL A 483 -8.60 -8.52 1.87
N THR A 484 -7.51 -9.20 1.52
CA THR A 484 -6.16 -8.91 2.01
C THR A 484 -5.25 -8.59 0.85
N TYR A 485 -4.22 -7.80 1.10
CA TYR A 485 -3.24 -7.40 0.08
C TYR A 485 -1.94 -8.16 0.27
N ALA A 486 -1.30 -8.55 -0.84
CA ALA A 486 -0.06 -9.31 -0.81
C ALA A 486 1.02 -8.63 0.03
N THR A 487 1.18 -7.30 -0.11
CA THR A 487 2.18 -6.56 0.65
C THR A 487 1.85 -6.49 2.14
N SER A 488 0.58 -6.33 2.54
CA SER A 488 0.22 -6.28 3.97
C SER A 488 0.31 -7.64 4.64
N ASN A 489 -0.06 -8.71 3.93
CA ASN A 489 0.08 -10.09 4.40
C ASN A 489 1.55 -10.44 4.75
N VAL A 490 2.53 -9.89 4.01
CA VAL A 490 3.96 -10.07 4.32
C VAL A 490 4.36 -9.49 5.68
N TYR A 491 3.65 -8.48 6.18
CA TYR A 491 3.89 -7.91 7.50
C TYR A 491 3.05 -8.58 8.60
N GLU A 492 1.80 -8.97 8.28
CA GLU A 492 0.79 -9.41 9.26
C GLU A 492 0.93 -10.87 9.69
N ASP A 493 1.56 -11.73 8.88
CA ASP A 493 1.69 -13.15 9.20
C ASP A 493 2.29 -13.36 10.61
N ALA A 494 1.49 -13.92 11.51
CA ALA A 494 1.88 -14.13 12.91
C ALA A 494 3.10 -15.04 13.06
N THR A 495 3.33 -15.92 12.07
CA THR A 495 4.44 -16.85 12.06
C THR A 495 5.64 -16.30 11.31
N PHE A 496 5.46 -15.89 10.07
CA PHE A 496 6.56 -15.52 9.17
C PHE A 496 6.59 -14.04 8.77
N GLY A 497 5.70 -13.23 9.33
CA GLY A 497 5.63 -11.82 9.04
C GLY A 497 6.89 -11.08 9.49
N LEU A 498 7.25 -10.03 8.77
CA LEU A 498 8.43 -9.20 9.07
C LEU A 498 8.44 -8.66 10.52
N THR A 499 7.26 -8.47 11.11
CA THR A 499 7.11 -7.99 12.50
C THR A 499 7.08 -9.12 13.53
N SER A 500 7.04 -10.39 13.09
CA SER A 500 6.95 -11.55 13.96
C SER A 500 8.24 -11.73 14.78
N MET A 501 8.09 -12.14 16.05
CA MET A 501 9.23 -12.43 16.91
C MET A 501 10.10 -13.57 16.37
N MET A 502 9.50 -14.54 15.66
CA MET A 502 10.22 -15.65 15.05
C MET A 502 11.11 -15.16 13.90
N PHE A 503 10.58 -14.33 13.01
CA PHE A 503 11.37 -13.75 11.92
C PHE A 503 12.49 -12.85 12.46
N GLN A 504 12.19 -11.99 13.44
CA GLN A 504 13.18 -11.11 14.06
C GLN A 504 14.29 -11.90 14.80
N GLY A 505 13.93 -12.98 15.48
CA GLY A 505 14.90 -13.89 16.11
C GLY A 505 15.79 -14.60 15.09
N PHE A 506 15.21 -15.06 13.98
CA PHE A 506 15.97 -15.67 12.89
C PHE A 506 16.89 -14.66 12.19
N LEU A 507 16.41 -13.44 11.93
CA LEU A 507 17.21 -12.34 11.38
C LEU A 507 18.38 -11.99 12.30
N PHE A 508 18.13 -11.88 13.62
CA PHE A 508 19.19 -11.67 14.61
C PHE A 508 20.23 -12.79 14.52
N LEU A 509 19.81 -14.06 14.47
CA LEU A 509 20.73 -15.20 14.38
C LEU A 509 21.61 -15.13 13.12
N ILE A 510 21.02 -14.82 11.96
CA ILE A 510 21.78 -14.74 10.70
C ILE A 510 22.74 -13.55 10.70
N VAL A 511 22.31 -12.37 11.16
CA VAL A 511 23.18 -11.19 11.29
C VAL A 511 24.31 -11.45 12.30
N PHE A 512 24.01 -12.15 13.40
CA PHE A 512 24.99 -12.56 14.39
C PHE A 512 26.04 -13.53 13.83
N LEU A 513 25.61 -14.54 13.05
CA LEU A 513 26.53 -15.46 12.38
C LEU A 513 27.41 -14.73 11.37
N TRP A 514 26.85 -13.75 10.64
CA TRP A 514 27.62 -12.87 9.77
C TRP A 514 28.65 -12.04 10.55
N GLY A 515 28.27 -11.54 11.72
CA GLY A 515 29.16 -10.89 12.67
C GLY A 515 30.34 -11.76 13.07
N LEU A 516 30.08 -13.00 13.49
CA LEU A 516 31.11 -13.97 13.85
C LEU A 516 32.05 -14.29 12.68
N ALA A 517 31.53 -14.48 11.48
CA ALA A 517 32.33 -14.66 10.28
C ALA A 517 33.23 -13.44 10.02
N SER A 518 32.68 -12.23 10.19
CA SER A 518 33.43 -10.98 10.03
C SER A 518 34.52 -10.80 11.09
N VAL A 519 34.29 -11.25 12.34
CA VAL A 519 35.31 -11.22 13.42
C VAL A 519 36.54 -12.04 13.06
N ALA A 520 36.37 -13.18 12.38
CA ALA A 520 37.50 -14.01 11.95
C ALA A 520 38.43 -13.23 11.00
N GLU A 521 37.85 -12.56 10.01
CA GLU A 521 38.60 -11.71 9.07
C GLU A 521 39.25 -10.50 9.75
N PHE A 522 38.52 -9.78 10.62
CA PHE A 522 39.08 -8.66 11.36
C PHE A 522 40.24 -9.08 12.26
N ARG A 523 40.14 -10.26 12.89
CA ARG A 523 41.24 -10.82 13.66
C ARG A 523 42.45 -11.04 12.77
N SER A 524 42.29 -11.63 11.59
CA SER A 524 43.41 -11.85 10.67
C SER A 524 44.08 -10.53 10.26
N ILE A 525 43.26 -9.54 9.87
CA ILE A 525 43.73 -8.19 9.50
C ILE A 525 44.51 -7.54 10.66
N LEU A 526 44.01 -7.63 11.90
CA LEU A 526 44.67 -7.05 13.07
C LEU A 526 45.99 -7.75 13.41
N VAL A 527 46.06 -9.07 13.25
CA VAL A 527 47.32 -9.82 13.40
C VAL A 527 48.35 -9.32 12.38
N TRP A 528 47.93 -9.09 11.14
CA TRP A 528 48.81 -8.52 10.11
C TRP A 528 49.25 -7.09 10.39
N TRP A 529 48.36 -6.24 10.90
CA TRP A 529 48.73 -4.91 11.39
C TRP A 529 49.80 -5.01 12.48
N ASN A 530 49.64 -5.92 13.43
CA ASN A 530 50.61 -6.13 14.50
C ASN A 530 51.97 -6.59 13.95
N VAL A 531 51.98 -7.59 13.06
CA VAL A 531 53.21 -8.16 12.49
C VAL A 531 53.98 -7.13 11.67
N LEU A 532 53.31 -6.42 10.76
CA LEU A 532 53.97 -5.47 9.86
C LEU A 532 54.53 -4.23 10.58
N LEU A 533 53.86 -3.82 11.64
CA LEU A 533 54.30 -2.67 12.41
C LEU A 533 55.34 -3.04 13.47
N ALA A 534 55.30 -4.25 14.04
CA ALA A 534 56.21 -4.66 15.09
C ALA A 534 57.53 -5.27 14.59
N LEU A 535 57.59 -5.76 13.35
CA LEU A 535 58.86 -6.18 12.74
C LEU A 535 59.84 -4.99 12.68
N PRO A 536 61.14 -5.20 12.94
CA PRO A 536 62.13 -4.14 12.85
C PRO A 536 62.36 -3.71 11.40
N THR A 537 62.74 -2.44 11.23
CA THR A 537 63.10 -1.86 9.94
C THR A 537 64.56 -2.16 9.65
N CYS A 538 64.88 -2.78 8.52
CA CYS A 538 66.26 -3.11 8.13
C CYS A 538 66.59 -2.59 6.73
N HIS A 539 67.88 -2.41 6.45
CA HIS A 539 68.37 -2.16 5.10
C HIS A 539 68.31 -3.45 4.27
N VAL A 540 68.02 -3.31 2.97
CA VAL A 540 67.77 -4.41 2.01
C VAL A 540 68.85 -5.51 2.04
N ALA A 541 70.11 -5.15 2.30
CA ALA A 541 71.22 -6.09 2.33
C ALA A 541 71.20 -7.09 3.52
N HIS A 542 70.39 -6.83 4.55
CA HIS A 542 70.36 -7.65 5.78
C HIS A 542 68.97 -8.23 6.09
N SER A 543 68.02 -8.17 5.15
CA SER A 543 66.64 -8.63 5.38
C SER A 543 66.48 -10.15 5.40
N ILE A 544 67.41 -10.87 4.77
CA ILE A 544 67.38 -12.33 4.66
C ILE A 544 68.72 -12.85 5.19
N THR A 545 68.67 -13.69 6.21
CA THR A 545 69.85 -14.41 6.68
C THR A 545 69.67 -15.89 6.37
N GLU A 546 70.57 -16.43 5.57
CA GLU A 546 70.62 -17.87 5.29
C GLU A 546 71.34 -18.56 6.44
N LYS A 547 70.65 -19.49 7.11
CA LYS A 547 71.25 -20.34 8.14
C LYS A 547 71.47 -21.73 7.53
N TRP A 548 72.75 -22.05 7.32
CA TRP A 548 73.18 -23.37 6.90
C TRP A 548 73.42 -24.24 8.13
N SER A 549 72.55 -25.23 8.32
CA SER A 549 72.67 -26.30 9.32
C SER A 549 73.35 -27.49 8.62
N GLU A 550 74.42 -28.04 9.20
CA GLU A 550 75.14 -29.19 8.62
C GLU A 550 74.21 -30.41 8.53
N GLY A 551 73.63 -30.63 7.34
CA GLY A 551 72.77 -31.78 7.04
C GLY A 551 71.26 -31.48 6.93
N GLU A 552 70.82 -30.23 7.09
CA GLU A 552 69.41 -29.84 6.92
C GLU A 552 69.21 -28.88 5.73
N GLU A 553 67.98 -28.82 5.22
CA GLU A 553 67.59 -27.92 4.13
C GLU A 553 67.85 -26.45 4.51
N CYS A 554 68.28 -25.63 3.53
CA CYS A 554 68.56 -24.21 3.73
C CYS A 554 67.33 -23.48 4.29
N VAL A 555 67.41 -23.01 5.55
CA VAL A 555 66.35 -22.23 6.19
C VAL A 555 66.62 -20.74 5.99
N LEU A 556 65.72 -20.08 5.26
CA LEU A 556 65.71 -18.63 5.09
C LEU A 556 65.03 -17.99 6.31
N ASP A 557 65.78 -17.22 7.11
CA ASP A 557 65.26 -16.51 8.27
C ASP A 557 65.06 -15.03 7.94
N VAL A 558 63.81 -14.55 8.07
CA VAL A 558 63.41 -13.18 7.76
C VAL A 558 63.62 -12.32 9.01
N THR A 559 64.72 -11.56 9.03
CA THR A 559 65.12 -10.78 10.21
C THR A 559 64.44 -9.41 10.30
N GLY A 560 63.96 -8.86 9.17
CA GLY A 560 63.28 -7.57 9.13
C GLY A 560 62.75 -7.22 7.73
N ILE A 561 61.95 -6.16 7.67
CA ILE A 561 61.33 -5.67 6.42
C ILE A 561 61.83 -4.25 6.09
N PRO A 562 62.28 -3.98 4.86
CA PRO A 562 62.65 -2.62 4.43
C PRO A 562 61.48 -1.62 4.52
N ASN A 563 61.78 -0.37 4.88
CA ASN A 563 60.76 0.69 5.05
C ASN A 563 59.88 0.88 3.80
N ALA A 564 60.50 0.91 2.61
CA ALA A 564 59.78 1.09 1.37
C ALA A 564 58.77 -0.04 1.13
N MET A 565 59.16 -1.29 1.40
CA MET A 565 58.27 -2.43 1.27
C MET A 565 57.16 -2.39 2.32
N ARG A 566 57.47 -2.06 3.58
CA ARG A 566 56.45 -1.90 4.64
C ARG A 566 55.37 -0.88 4.26
N ILE A 567 55.79 0.31 3.83
CA ILE A 567 54.85 1.37 3.42
C ILE A 567 54.00 0.89 2.25
N LEU A 568 54.60 0.18 1.29
CA LEU A 568 53.86 -0.40 0.18
C LEU A 568 52.85 -1.46 0.63
N THR A 569 53.25 -2.40 1.51
CA THR A 569 52.36 -3.43 2.05
C THR A 569 51.15 -2.80 2.70
N ILE A 570 51.40 -1.79 3.53
CA ILE A 570 50.35 -1.09 4.25
C ILE A 570 49.46 -0.36 3.24
N GLY A 571 50.03 0.39 2.31
CA GLY A 571 49.28 1.23 1.36
C GLY A 571 48.51 0.46 0.29
N LEU A 572 49.06 -0.63 -0.25
CA LEU A 572 48.48 -1.38 -1.38
C LEU A 572 47.74 -2.66 -0.99
N ASN A 573 47.96 -3.19 0.21
CA ASN A 573 47.31 -4.43 0.65
C ASN A 573 46.52 -4.23 1.93
N LEU A 574 47.19 -3.95 3.05
CA LEU A 574 46.57 -4.02 4.36
C LEU A 574 45.51 -2.94 4.60
N LEU A 575 45.79 -1.68 4.23
CA LEU A 575 44.84 -0.58 4.37
C LEU A 575 43.62 -0.78 3.45
N PRO A 576 43.78 -1.04 2.13
CA PRO A 576 42.64 -1.38 1.27
C PRO A 576 41.82 -2.57 1.76
N ARG A 577 42.46 -3.66 2.22
CA ARG A 577 41.78 -4.83 2.79
C ARG A 577 40.98 -4.47 4.04
N SER A 578 41.56 -3.66 4.94
CA SER A 578 40.85 -3.18 6.14
C SER A 578 39.63 -2.32 5.79
N MET A 579 39.78 -1.40 4.83
CA MET A 579 38.69 -0.55 4.36
C MET A 579 37.58 -1.38 3.70
N LEU A 580 37.95 -2.30 2.81
CA LEU A 580 37.00 -3.20 2.16
C LEU A 580 36.27 -4.07 3.17
N GLN A 581 36.97 -4.65 4.16
CA GLN A 581 36.32 -5.46 5.18
C GLN A 581 35.31 -4.66 6.02
N CYS A 582 35.65 -3.42 6.40
CA CYS A 582 34.69 -2.51 7.04
C CYS A 582 33.48 -2.20 6.14
N CYS A 583 33.72 -1.91 4.86
CA CYS A 583 32.65 -1.65 3.90
C CYS A 583 31.74 -2.88 3.69
N ILE A 584 32.32 -4.07 3.49
CA ILE A 584 31.60 -5.33 3.31
C ILE A 584 30.80 -5.68 4.55
N PHE A 585 31.36 -5.47 5.75
CA PHE A 585 30.63 -5.69 7.00
C PHE A 585 29.38 -4.80 7.10
N ILE A 586 29.53 -3.48 6.87
CA ILE A 586 28.41 -2.52 6.93
C ILE A 586 27.37 -2.80 5.84
N VAL A 587 27.81 -2.99 4.60
CA VAL A 587 26.92 -3.28 3.46
C VAL A 587 26.26 -4.64 3.61
N GLY A 588 26.97 -5.64 4.14
CA GLY A 588 26.45 -6.98 4.42
C GLY A 588 25.33 -6.96 5.45
N ILE A 589 25.49 -6.21 6.55
CA ILE A 589 24.40 -5.98 7.52
C ILE A 589 23.21 -5.34 6.82
N GLN A 590 23.41 -4.24 6.09
CA GLN A 590 22.32 -3.56 5.38
C GLN A 590 21.64 -4.45 4.33
N TYR A 591 22.40 -5.33 3.68
CA TYR A 591 21.90 -6.29 2.70
C TYR A 591 21.01 -7.34 3.35
N LEU A 592 21.46 -7.96 4.44
CA LEU A 592 20.66 -8.93 5.19
C LEU A 592 19.38 -8.30 5.76
N LEU A 593 19.45 -7.07 6.27
CA LEU A 593 18.30 -6.35 6.81
C LEU A 593 17.27 -5.93 5.74
N SER A 594 17.64 -5.91 4.45
CA SER A 594 16.73 -5.54 3.35
C SER A 594 15.80 -6.67 2.90
N VAL A 595 16.08 -7.90 3.33
CA VAL A 595 15.39 -9.12 2.87
C VAL A 595 14.08 -9.32 3.63
N ARG A 596 13.02 -9.75 2.92
CA ARG A 596 11.67 -9.93 3.49
C ARG A 596 11.24 -11.37 3.70
N ASN A 597 11.93 -12.31 3.07
CA ASN A 597 11.60 -13.73 3.14
C ASN A 597 12.74 -14.50 3.80
N ILE A 598 12.41 -15.54 4.56
CA ILE A 598 13.40 -16.41 5.24
C ILE A 598 14.30 -17.13 4.23
N SER A 599 13.72 -17.67 3.14
CA SER A 599 14.48 -18.36 2.09
C SER A 599 15.50 -17.45 1.45
N ASP A 600 15.10 -16.23 1.11
CA ASP A 600 15.99 -15.22 0.54
C ASP A 600 17.07 -14.81 1.55
N LEU A 601 16.75 -14.77 2.84
CA LEU A 601 17.70 -14.39 3.88
C LEU A 601 18.84 -15.42 3.99
N ILE A 602 18.50 -16.72 3.91
CA ILE A 602 19.48 -17.81 3.89
C ILE A 602 20.33 -17.74 2.62
N LEU A 603 19.70 -17.57 1.46
CA LEU A 603 20.43 -17.48 0.18
C LEU A 603 21.39 -16.28 0.17
N ASN A 604 20.94 -15.15 0.72
CA ASN A 604 21.71 -13.92 0.80
C ASN A 604 22.85 -14.01 1.81
N SER A 605 22.69 -14.72 2.94
CA SER A 605 23.78 -14.95 3.88
C SER A 605 24.86 -15.86 3.30
N LEU A 606 24.46 -16.93 2.60
CA LEU A 606 25.40 -17.81 1.89
C LEU A 606 26.19 -17.04 0.82
N ALA A 607 25.54 -16.15 0.07
CA ALA A 607 26.20 -15.30 -0.92
C ALA A 607 27.22 -14.35 -0.29
N LEU A 608 26.94 -13.81 0.90
CA LEU A 608 27.88 -12.97 1.64
C LEU A 608 29.08 -13.78 2.18
N THR A 609 28.87 -15.01 2.66
CA THR A 609 29.98 -15.91 3.05
C THR A 609 30.88 -16.24 1.87
N PHE A 610 30.30 -16.49 0.70
CA PHE A 610 31.07 -16.66 -0.53
C PHE A 610 31.92 -15.42 -0.81
N LEU A 611 31.33 -14.21 -0.73
CA LEU A 611 32.05 -12.96 -0.96
C LEU A 611 33.29 -12.82 -0.07
N VAL A 612 33.17 -13.17 1.22
CA VAL A 612 34.30 -13.12 2.17
C VAL A 612 35.40 -14.12 1.80
N THR A 613 35.05 -15.31 1.30
CA THR A 613 36.01 -16.40 0.99
C THR A 613 36.56 -16.35 -0.44
N VAL A 614 36.12 -15.40 -1.27
CA VAL A 614 36.54 -15.29 -2.67
C VAL A 614 38.04 -15.03 -2.81
N ASP A 615 38.67 -14.32 -1.87
CA ASP A 615 40.10 -14.04 -1.94
C ASP A 615 40.94 -15.31 -1.77
N GLU A 616 40.54 -16.23 -0.89
CA GLU A 616 41.15 -17.54 -0.73
C GLU A 616 41.00 -18.39 -2.00
N MET A 617 39.81 -18.36 -2.62
CA MET A 617 39.56 -19.09 -3.87
C MET A 617 40.38 -18.54 -5.03
N LEU A 618 40.47 -17.21 -5.17
CA LEU A 618 41.31 -16.55 -6.17
C LEU A 618 42.78 -16.89 -5.94
N PHE A 619 43.23 -16.87 -4.70
CA PHE A 619 44.59 -17.24 -4.36
C PHE A 619 44.88 -18.68 -4.74
N ALA A 620 44.03 -19.63 -4.35
CA ALA A 620 44.19 -21.04 -4.68
C ALA A 620 44.21 -21.29 -6.20
N ALA A 621 43.42 -20.54 -6.97
CA ALA A 621 43.35 -20.66 -8.43
C ALA A 621 44.59 -20.08 -9.14
N PHE A 622 45.13 -18.97 -8.66
CA PHE A 622 46.21 -18.25 -9.34
C PHE A 622 47.60 -18.50 -8.76
N ALA A 623 47.71 -19.01 -7.54
CA ALA A 623 48.97 -19.43 -6.97
C ALA A 623 49.50 -20.66 -7.73
N GLY A 624 50.64 -20.52 -8.41
CA GLY A 624 51.30 -21.66 -9.03
C GLY A 624 51.65 -22.72 -7.97
N ALA A 625 51.52 -24.00 -8.32
CA ALA A 625 51.72 -25.12 -7.39
C ALA A 625 53.03 -25.03 -6.58
N GLN A 626 54.11 -24.55 -7.20
CA GLN A 626 55.40 -24.38 -6.52
C GLN A 626 55.37 -23.28 -5.45
N ASN A 627 54.74 -22.14 -5.74
CA ASN A 627 54.60 -21.05 -4.77
C ASN A 627 53.67 -21.45 -3.62
N ALA A 628 52.62 -22.23 -3.90
CA ALA A 628 51.72 -22.75 -2.88
C ALA A 628 52.46 -23.67 -1.89
N VAL A 629 53.30 -24.59 -2.39
CA VAL A 629 54.14 -25.46 -1.54
C VAL A 629 55.11 -24.64 -0.69
N TRP A 630 55.78 -23.64 -1.28
CA TRP A 630 56.71 -22.77 -0.54
C TRP A 630 56.00 -22.02 0.59
N ILE A 631 54.83 -21.47 0.31
CA ILE A 631 54.02 -20.76 1.29
C ILE A 631 53.53 -21.70 2.40
N GLN A 632 53.09 -22.91 2.06
CA GLN A 632 52.64 -23.90 3.05
C GLN A 632 53.79 -24.42 3.92
N SER A 633 55.03 -24.42 3.40
CA SER A 633 56.24 -24.82 4.13
C SER A 633 56.81 -23.71 5.04
N ALA A 634 56.31 -22.48 4.93
CA ALA A 634 56.82 -21.35 5.70
C ALA A 634 56.49 -21.51 7.19
N LYS A 635 57.52 -21.38 8.04
CA LYS A 635 57.34 -21.35 9.49
C LYS A 635 56.70 -20.01 9.92
N PRO A 636 55.88 -19.99 10.98
CA PRO A 636 55.26 -18.77 11.46
C PRO A 636 56.32 -17.74 11.90
N VAL A 637 56.10 -16.48 11.53
CA VAL A 637 57.02 -15.39 11.88
C VAL A 637 56.88 -15.06 13.37
N GLN A 638 58.00 -15.15 14.11
CA GLN A 638 58.04 -14.78 15.52
C GLN A 638 58.29 -13.27 15.64
N GLY A 639 57.25 -12.50 15.97
CA GLY A 639 57.33 -11.06 16.23
C GLY A 639 57.07 -10.73 17.71
N ARG A 640 57.70 -9.67 18.21
CA ARG A 640 57.21 -9.03 19.45
C ARG A 640 55.91 -8.31 19.12
N SER A 641 54.90 -8.42 19.97
CA SER A 641 53.67 -7.67 19.80
C SER A 641 53.85 -6.21 20.26
N PHE A 642 52.99 -5.32 19.79
CA PHE A 642 52.99 -3.94 20.26
C PHE A 642 52.79 -3.86 21.76
N GLY A 643 53.63 -3.08 22.43
CA GLY A 643 53.54 -2.88 23.88
C GLY A 643 52.16 -2.43 24.36
N CYS A 644 51.41 -1.65 23.57
CA CYS A 644 50.02 -1.28 23.91
C CYS A 644 49.06 -2.47 23.83
N VAL A 645 49.12 -3.26 22.75
CA VAL A 645 48.24 -4.43 22.55
C VAL A 645 48.57 -5.51 23.56
N ASP A 646 49.85 -5.79 23.79
CA ASP A 646 50.30 -6.69 24.86
C ASP A 646 49.89 -6.20 26.23
N TRP A 647 50.02 -4.90 26.51
CA TRP A 647 49.59 -4.33 27.78
C TRP A 647 48.08 -4.49 27.99
N ILE A 648 47.26 -4.23 26.96
CA ILE A 648 45.81 -4.41 27.01
C ILE A 648 45.45 -5.90 27.21
N LEU A 649 46.01 -6.81 26.40
CA LEU A 649 45.73 -8.24 26.47
C LEU A 649 46.19 -8.84 27.81
N GLN A 650 47.37 -8.43 28.30
CA GLN A 650 47.92 -8.89 29.56
C GLN A 650 47.12 -8.37 30.76
N LYS A 651 46.60 -7.13 30.71
CA LYS A 651 45.82 -6.55 31.82
C LYS A 651 44.40 -7.07 31.91
N THR A 652 43.78 -7.37 30.77
CA THR A 652 42.34 -7.65 30.73
C THR A 652 42.04 -9.15 30.78
N HIS A 653 42.99 -10.03 30.46
CA HIS A 653 42.79 -11.49 30.32
C HIS A 653 41.68 -11.89 29.31
N ILE A 654 41.15 -10.93 28.56
CA ILE A 654 40.10 -11.14 27.56
C ILE A 654 40.80 -11.49 26.24
N PRO A 655 40.38 -12.57 25.54
CA PRO A 655 40.97 -12.91 24.25
C PRO A 655 40.70 -11.80 23.23
N LEU A 656 41.67 -11.51 22.36
CA LEU A 656 41.58 -10.44 21.34
C LEU A 656 40.27 -10.49 20.54
N GLY A 657 39.77 -11.70 20.24
CA GLY A 657 38.49 -11.88 19.54
C GLY A 657 37.30 -11.25 20.26
N MET A 658 37.24 -11.31 21.59
CA MET A 658 36.14 -10.73 22.37
C MET A 658 36.17 -9.19 22.34
N PHE A 659 37.35 -8.57 22.26
CA PHE A 659 37.48 -7.11 22.08
C PHE A 659 36.94 -6.61 20.76
N ILE A 660 37.07 -7.40 19.70
CA ILE A 660 36.53 -7.07 18.37
C ILE A 660 35.03 -7.36 18.32
N PHE A 661 34.63 -8.46 18.96
CA PHE A 661 33.26 -8.95 18.98
C PHE A 661 32.29 -8.01 19.71
N PHE A 662 32.65 -7.44 20.88
CA PHE A 662 31.71 -6.57 21.60
C PHE A 662 31.30 -5.30 20.82
N PRO A 663 32.21 -4.53 20.21
CA PRO A 663 31.83 -3.41 19.33
C PRO A 663 30.97 -3.83 18.15
N ILE A 664 31.31 -4.96 17.51
CA ILE A 664 30.54 -5.53 16.40
C ILE A 664 29.12 -5.90 16.86
N LEU A 665 28.97 -6.55 18.01
CA LEU A 665 27.68 -6.93 18.58
C LEU A 665 26.83 -5.70 18.96
N ILE A 666 27.44 -4.67 19.55
CA ILE A 666 26.76 -3.41 19.87
C ILE A 666 26.26 -2.74 18.57
N TRP A 667 27.12 -2.73 17.54
CA TRP A 667 26.79 -2.17 16.24
C TRP A 667 25.66 -2.93 15.55
N GLU A 668 25.73 -4.26 15.51
CA GLU A 668 24.67 -5.13 14.98
C GLU A 668 23.35 -4.91 15.71
N THR A 669 23.37 -4.85 17.05
CA THR A 669 22.18 -4.60 17.86
C THR A 669 21.58 -3.23 17.52
N TYR A 670 22.41 -2.19 17.37
CA TYR A 670 21.94 -0.86 16.95
C TYR A 670 21.27 -0.89 15.57
N PHE A 671 21.88 -1.57 14.59
CA PHE A 671 21.30 -1.69 13.24
C PHE A 671 20.01 -2.51 13.22
N LEU A 672 19.93 -3.57 14.02
CA LEU A 672 18.71 -4.38 14.14
C LEU A 672 17.57 -3.59 14.79
N VAL A 673 17.84 -2.86 15.88
CA VAL A 673 16.83 -2.00 16.53
C VAL A 673 16.38 -0.89 15.58
N SER A 674 17.33 -0.23 14.90
CA SER A 674 17.02 0.80 13.90
C SER A 674 16.16 0.24 12.75
N ASN A 675 16.52 -0.96 12.24
CA ASN A 675 15.76 -1.60 11.18
C ASN A 675 14.36 -1.99 11.64
N LYS A 676 14.22 -2.51 12.86
CA LYS A 676 12.93 -2.84 13.46
C LYS A 676 12.02 -1.61 13.52
N VAL A 677 12.50 -0.49 14.07
CA VAL A 677 11.72 0.76 14.13
C VAL A 677 11.26 1.19 12.74
N THR A 678 12.15 1.16 11.74
CA THR A 678 11.76 1.53 10.37
C THR A 678 10.81 0.53 9.70
N THR A 679 10.91 -0.75 10.04
CA THR A 679 10.04 -1.81 9.52
C THR A 679 8.65 -1.71 10.13
N ASP A 680 8.56 -1.40 11.42
CA ASP A 680 7.30 -1.19 12.13
C ASP A 680 6.56 0.03 11.57
N GLN A 681 7.27 1.15 11.33
CA GLN A 681 6.69 2.34 10.67
C GLN A 681 6.19 2.02 9.25
N LEU A 682 6.98 1.26 8.49
CA LEU A 682 6.62 0.85 7.14
C LEU A 682 5.41 -0.10 7.12
N ALA A 683 5.34 -1.01 8.10
CA ALA A 683 4.22 -1.92 8.29
C ALA A 683 2.95 -1.15 8.63
N GLN A 684 3.00 -0.21 9.58
CA GLN A 684 1.87 0.65 9.95
C GLN A 684 1.37 1.48 8.77
N ALA A 685 2.27 2.08 7.99
CA ALA A 685 1.89 2.81 6.78
C ALA A 685 1.25 1.89 5.73
N THR A 686 1.77 0.67 5.57
CA THR A 686 1.21 -0.33 4.65
C THR A 686 -0.16 -0.82 5.12
N TYR A 687 -0.37 -1.05 6.41
CA TYR A 687 -1.68 -1.42 6.96
C TYR A 687 -2.68 -0.29 6.83
N CYS A 688 -2.26 0.94 7.08
CA CYS A 688 -3.11 2.11 6.94
C CYS A 688 -3.50 2.33 5.49
N LEU A 689 -2.53 2.28 4.57
CA LEU A 689 -2.77 2.38 3.14
C LEU A 689 -3.65 1.22 2.68
N CYS A 690 -3.19 -0.02 2.75
CA CYS A 690 -3.83 -1.15 2.08
C CYS A 690 -5.10 -1.64 2.76
N ASP A 691 -5.12 -1.73 4.09
CA ASP A 691 -6.22 -2.36 4.82
C ASP A 691 -7.07 -1.38 5.62
N LEU A 692 -6.75 -0.08 5.61
CA LEU A 692 -7.34 0.93 6.51
C LEU A 692 -7.33 0.42 7.97
N LYS A 693 -6.18 -0.10 8.42
CA LYS A 693 -5.98 -0.71 9.74
C LYS A 693 -4.74 -0.11 10.42
N GLY A 694 -4.72 -0.15 11.75
CA GLY A 694 -3.56 0.17 12.58
C GLY A 694 -3.90 1.27 13.59
N ASP A 695 -3.23 1.24 14.74
CA ASP A 695 -3.50 2.18 15.84
C ASP A 695 -3.05 3.61 15.49
N THR A 696 -2.06 3.74 14.60
CA THR A 696 -1.58 5.02 14.07
C THR A 696 -2.28 5.42 12.78
N CYS A 697 -3.21 4.62 12.27
CA CYS A 697 -3.92 4.97 11.04
C CYS A 697 -5.05 5.96 11.35
N PHE A 698 -5.05 7.11 10.68
CA PHE A 698 -6.08 8.13 10.89
C PHE A 698 -7.44 7.72 10.31
N ALA A 699 -7.46 6.90 9.25
CA ALA A 699 -8.70 6.59 8.52
C ALA A 699 -9.78 5.88 9.37
N PRO A 700 -9.48 4.89 10.23
CA PRO A 700 -10.47 4.29 11.13
C PRO A 700 -11.07 5.28 12.14
N GLU A 701 -10.25 6.14 12.73
CA GLU A 701 -10.74 7.16 13.66
C GLU A 701 -11.63 8.16 12.94
N PHE A 702 -11.20 8.57 11.76
CA PHE A 702 -11.98 9.42 10.87
C PHE A 702 -13.34 8.79 10.54
N LEU A 703 -13.36 7.54 10.08
CA LEU A 703 -14.60 6.82 9.74
C LEU A 703 -15.53 6.59 10.93
N ARG A 704 -15.01 6.53 12.17
CA ARG A 704 -15.82 6.40 13.40
C ARG A 704 -16.36 7.72 13.93
N ALA A 705 -15.64 8.82 13.70
CA ALA A 705 -16.05 10.15 14.15
C ALA A 705 -17.22 10.72 13.32
N LEU A 706 -17.47 10.11 12.17
CA LEU A 706 -18.49 10.45 11.19
C LEU A 706 -19.78 9.67 11.46
#